data_AF-A0A4S3B5C2-F1
#
_entry.id   AF-A0A4S3B5C2-F1
#
_cell.length_a   1.000
_cell.length_b   1.000
_cell.length_c   1.000
_cell.angle_alpha   90.00
_cell.angle_beta   90.00
_cell.angle_gamma   90.00
#
_symmetry.space_group_name_H-M   'P 1'
#
loop_
_entity.id
_entity.type
_entity.pdbx_description
1 polymer ?
#
loop_
_entity_poly.entity_id
_entity_poly.type
_entity_poly.pdbx_seq_one_letter_code
_entity_poly.pdbx_strand_id
1 'polypeptide(L)'
;MNEYDEEGLIIESEAHCQTFLKREYRSLVTYTRDATIQYVPQPNITKLNFSPRERTLYLPLDRFLDEEIDANLMLFHIYYELALYPDWKKQPAAYLNRLERWQQEINQMTAFFVRRLQTEEVAIQNKYSANYLKKYIEKEMSQFLFSFDRYLALLIVLQRCPIYRSTIEMQKIKRYFLTQDYAELQMKKLSPHQQFAKSFLCERCGISNTNFEAIFKLPVIFGQPFYTFLSSEIRLQLVQSIDVFQIETLIKSFIYPEFERIWQADIMKMSFTLDNEGSGSKEGELERKESSEDLDETEKKESMESSSEEEQEILAELLEDEQENQLLKNEILGEQIRFETFDVSPKELKSFQNYAAEVAPQRQELQRFWQQMIGEAKKEESIKKDQQLKGLLDVNSVIHHYVALDEAEQTGNYKNLPIFSRYLLETQAKKLPEAIRIALVIDNSGSMNAEKIEIARETVAVTLLSLEDFNRYLEQSTVKLNQRVQLQTQTWLFGSQFYQVKPFALADQKEMQSKIIKSVTLLNGEDGATDDASCFKQILADLTAQDKLKIQRGELVYFVFEVTDGASSFPGAAKEAITDLLECGIEIFSFQIGKPNQQNEKTFDFVWNQGFSFPRGIDVGEEIQKLPRLMTDMIGYQLKQIFH
;
A
#
# COMPACT_ATOMS: atom_id res chain seq x y z
N MET A 1 22.52 -39.87 3.59
CA MET A 1 21.42 -38.89 3.55
C MET A 1 21.73 -37.90 4.65
N ASN A 2 22.35 -36.78 4.30
CA ASN A 2 22.55 -35.68 5.24
C ASN A 2 21.24 -34.88 5.22
N GLU A 3 20.51 -34.90 6.34
CA GLU A 3 19.55 -33.83 6.64
C GLU A 3 20.37 -32.54 6.63
N TYR A 4 20.25 -31.78 5.55
CA TYR A 4 20.68 -30.38 5.57
C TYR A 4 19.86 -29.70 6.66
N ASP A 5 20.53 -28.94 7.52
CA ASP A 5 19.93 -28.12 8.57
C ASP A 5 19.10 -27.00 7.89
N GLU A 6 17.89 -27.34 7.49
CA GLU A 6 16.94 -26.47 6.79
C GLU A 6 16.68 -25.19 7.61
N GLU A 7 16.60 -25.33 8.93
CA GLU A 7 16.45 -24.22 9.86
C GLU A 7 17.69 -23.30 9.84
N GLY A 8 18.90 -23.89 9.79
CA GLY A 8 20.15 -23.16 9.60
C GLY A 8 20.24 -22.39 8.28
N LEU A 9 19.75 -22.97 7.18
CA LEU A 9 19.72 -22.32 5.86
C LEU A 9 18.72 -21.16 5.82
N ILE A 10 17.55 -21.31 6.42
CA ILE A 10 16.56 -20.22 6.53
C ILE A 10 17.15 -19.04 7.30
N ILE A 11 17.81 -19.29 8.44
CA ILE A 11 18.44 -18.24 9.24
C ILE A 11 19.54 -17.50 8.46
N GLU A 12 20.36 -18.22 7.70
CA GLU A 12 21.42 -17.62 6.87
C GLU A 12 20.82 -16.76 5.74
N SER A 13 19.80 -17.28 5.07
CA SER A 13 19.07 -16.56 4.04
C SER A 13 18.42 -15.27 4.56
N GLU A 14 17.74 -15.34 5.71
CA GLU A 14 17.13 -14.16 6.36
C GLU A 14 18.18 -13.10 6.67
N ALA A 15 19.37 -13.49 7.13
CA ALA A 15 20.46 -12.56 7.41
C ALA A 15 20.97 -11.86 6.12
N HIS A 16 21.09 -12.60 5.02
CA HIS A 16 21.44 -12.04 3.71
C HIS A 16 20.36 -11.08 3.19
N CYS A 17 19.08 -11.48 3.27
CA CYS A 17 17.94 -10.65 2.89
C CYS A 17 17.87 -9.35 3.71
N GLN A 18 18.01 -9.43 5.04
CA GLN A 18 18.03 -8.25 5.91
C GLN A 18 19.18 -7.30 5.57
N THR A 19 20.37 -7.84 5.29
CA THR A 19 21.54 -7.04 4.89
C THR A 19 21.30 -6.33 3.56
N PHE A 20 20.73 -7.05 2.58
CA PHE A 20 20.30 -6.51 1.30
C PHE A 20 19.27 -5.38 1.47
N LEU A 21 18.21 -5.61 2.23
CA LEU A 21 17.15 -4.62 2.46
C LEU A 21 17.67 -3.37 3.16
N LYS A 22 18.51 -3.49 4.19
CA LYS A 22 19.13 -2.34 4.86
C LYS A 22 19.94 -1.47 3.90
N ARG A 23 20.59 -2.08 2.92
CA ARG A 23 21.42 -1.38 1.92
C ARG A 23 20.56 -0.72 0.83
N GLU A 24 19.54 -1.44 0.33
CA GLU A 24 18.81 -1.05 -0.88
C GLU A 24 17.44 -0.38 -0.63
N TYR A 25 16.95 -0.31 0.61
CA TYR A 25 15.62 0.21 0.95
C TYR A 25 15.34 1.58 0.30
N ARG A 26 16.29 2.52 0.37
CA ARG A 26 16.13 3.85 -0.24
C ARG A 26 15.96 3.78 -1.76
N SER A 27 16.72 2.90 -2.41
CA SER A 27 16.66 2.66 -3.86
C SER A 27 15.30 2.06 -4.25
N LEU A 28 14.81 1.10 -3.46
CA LEU A 28 13.50 0.46 -3.61
C LEU A 28 12.35 1.48 -3.54
N VAL A 29 12.31 2.29 -2.47
CA VAL A 29 11.28 3.34 -2.29
C VAL A 29 11.31 4.38 -3.42
N THR A 30 12.50 4.77 -3.86
CA THR A 30 12.66 5.76 -4.94
C THR A 30 12.14 5.22 -6.28
N TYR A 31 12.38 3.93 -6.56
CA TYR A 31 11.98 3.28 -7.81
C TYR A 31 10.45 3.13 -7.93
N THR A 32 9.82 2.62 -6.87
CA THR A 32 8.36 2.38 -6.83
C THR A 32 7.57 3.68 -6.69
N ARG A 33 8.20 4.76 -6.19
CA ARG A 33 7.54 6.01 -5.79
C ARG A 33 6.48 5.80 -4.72
N ASP A 34 6.60 4.72 -3.96
CA ASP A 34 5.71 4.38 -2.87
C ASP A 34 6.52 3.86 -1.68
N ALA A 35 6.66 4.71 -0.67
CA ALA A 35 7.37 4.39 0.57
C ALA A 35 6.59 3.43 1.48
N THR A 36 5.31 3.18 1.18
CA THR A 36 4.44 2.35 2.01
C THR A 36 4.55 0.86 1.68
N ILE A 37 5.21 0.49 0.57
CA ILE A 37 5.50 -0.90 0.22
C ILE A 37 6.55 -1.46 1.18
N GLN A 38 6.19 -2.55 1.85
CA GLN A 38 7.08 -3.35 2.68
C GLN A 38 7.70 -4.47 1.85
N TYR A 39 8.94 -4.81 2.16
CA TYR A 39 9.67 -5.91 1.53
C TYR A 39 9.91 -6.95 2.61
N VAL A 40 9.16 -8.05 2.55
CA VAL A 40 9.12 -9.03 3.65
C VAL A 40 9.75 -10.33 3.16
N PRO A 41 10.82 -10.83 3.83
CA PRO A 41 11.32 -12.17 3.55
C PRO A 41 10.24 -13.20 3.86
N GLN A 42 10.01 -14.15 2.95
CA GLN A 42 9.07 -15.24 3.18
C GLN A 42 9.70 -16.59 2.85
N PRO A 43 9.68 -17.56 3.79
CA PRO A 43 10.08 -18.93 3.50
C PRO A 43 9.04 -19.61 2.60
N ASN A 44 9.48 -20.65 1.87
CA ASN A 44 8.61 -21.53 1.08
C ASN A 44 7.90 -20.88 -0.12
N ILE A 45 8.35 -19.71 -0.57
CA ILE A 45 7.97 -19.15 -1.87
C ILE A 45 9.20 -19.14 -2.78
N THR A 46 9.03 -19.48 -4.06
CA THR A 46 10.12 -19.60 -5.05
C THR A 46 10.27 -18.37 -5.96
N LYS A 47 9.31 -17.44 -5.85
CA LYS A 47 9.20 -16.22 -6.65
C LYS A 47 8.73 -15.03 -5.82
N LEU A 48 8.85 -13.83 -6.39
CA LEU A 48 8.32 -12.61 -5.81
C LEU A 48 6.79 -12.66 -5.81
N ASN A 49 6.17 -12.25 -4.72
CA ASN A 49 4.71 -12.16 -4.62
C ASN A 49 4.32 -10.78 -4.07
N PHE A 50 3.64 -9.98 -4.87
CA PHE A 50 3.20 -8.65 -4.47
C PHE A 50 1.73 -8.67 -4.06
N SER A 51 1.44 -8.30 -2.81
CA SER A 51 0.08 -8.02 -2.34
C SER A 51 -0.15 -6.51 -2.23
N PRO A 52 -0.93 -5.92 -3.15
CA PRO A 52 -1.32 -4.52 -3.10
C PRO A 52 -2.03 -4.12 -1.81
N ARG A 53 -2.99 -4.95 -1.35
CA ARG A 53 -3.83 -4.65 -0.19
C ARG A 53 -3.02 -4.54 1.10
N GLU A 54 -2.09 -5.47 1.29
CA GLU A 54 -1.16 -5.47 2.42
C GLU A 54 0.00 -4.47 2.22
N ARG A 55 0.16 -3.97 0.99
CA ARG A 55 1.29 -3.17 0.53
C ARG A 55 2.60 -3.88 0.82
N THR A 56 2.67 -5.16 0.49
CA THR A 56 3.82 -6.00 0.82
C THR A 56 4.29 -6.76 -0.42
N LEU A 57 5.59 -6.68 -0.70
CA LEU A 57 6.27 -7.56 -1.63
C LEU A 57 7.00 -8.64 -0.83
N TYR A 58 6.55 -9.86 -0.96
CA TYR A 58 7.17 -11.03 -0.36
C TYR A 58 8.38 -11.47 -1.19
N LEU A 59 9.52 -11.60 -0.53
CA LEU A 59 10.79 -11.94 -1.13
C LEU A 59 11.11 -13.43 -0.90
N PRO A 60 11.43 -14.19 -1.95
CA PRO A 60 11.75 -15.61 -1.83
C PRO A 60 13.12 -15.79 -1.15
N LEU A 61 13.11 -16.35 0.06
CA LEU A 61 14.31 -16.50 0.88
C LEU A 61 15.35 -17.43 0.24
N ASP A 62 14.94 -18.54 -0.36
CA ASP A 62 15.84 -19.47 -1.04
C ASP A 62 16.77 -18.79 -2.06
N ARG A 63 16.29 -17.74 -2.73
CA ARG A 63 17.06 -16.96 -3.72
C ARG A 63 18.23 -16.15 -3.14
N PHE A 64 18.25 -15.87 -1.84
CA PHE A 64 19.37 -15.19 -1.18
C PHE A 64 20.55 -16.12 -0.83
N LEU A 65 20.38 -17.43 -1.06
CA LEU A 65 21.43 -18.44 -0.97
C LEU A 65 21.94 -18.90 -2.34
N ASP A 66 21.30 -18.47 -3.43
CA ASP A 66 21.69 -18.85 -4.79
C ASP A 66 22.96 -18.09 -5.20
N GLU A 67 24.07 -18.81 -5.38
CA GLU A 67 25.36 -18.24 -5.81
C GLU A 67 25.28 -17.57 -7.18
N GLU A 68 24.28 -17.89 -8.02
CA GLU A 68 24.06 -17.24 -9.31
C GLU A 68 23.32 -15.90 -9.20
N ILE A 69 22.70 -15.60 -8.06
CA ILE A 69 21.90 -14.39 -7.82
C ILE A 69 22.64 -13.48 -6.85
N ASP A 70 23.40 -12.54 -7.40
CA ASP A 70 23.97 -11.47 -6.57
C ASP A 70 22.93 -10.40 -6.24
N ALA A 71 23.32 -9.49 -5.35
CA ALA A 71 22.43 -8.44 -4.89
C ALA A 71 21.94 -7.49 -6.00
N ASN A 72 22.73 -7.25 -7.06
CA ASN A 72 22.29 -6.40 -8.18
C ASN A 72 21.24 -7.14 -9.01
N LEU A 73 21.43 -8.44 -9.25
CA LEU A 73 20.47 -9.25 -9.97
C LEU A 73 19.16 -9.39 -9.17
N MET A 74 19.23 -9.64 -7.86
CA MET A 74 18.04 -9.65 -6.99
C MET A 74 17.27 -8.32 -7.04
N LEU A 75 18.00 -7.20 -6.99
CA LEU A 75 17.41 -5.87 -7.12
C LEU A 75 16.78 -5.65 -8.50
N PHE A 76 17.39 -6.17 -9.58
CA PHE A 76 16.81 -6.15 -10.92
C PHE A 76 15.44 -6.85 -10.94
N HIS A 77 15.33 -8.04 -10.36
CA HIS A 77 14.08 -8.79 -10.34
C HIS A 77 12.96 -8.05 -9.59
N ILE A 78 13.29 -7.45 -8.43
CA ILE A 78 12.32 -6.62 -7.70
C ILE A 78 11.88 -5.42 -8.54
N TYR A 79 12.81 -4.74 -9.21
CA TYR A 79 12.46 -3.62 -10.08
C TYR A 79 11.68 -4.01 -11.32
N TYR A 80 11.98 -5.18 -11.87
CA TYR A 80 11.33 -5.72 -13.05
C TYR A 80 9.88 -6.11 -12.74
N GLU A 81 9.67 -6.78 -11.60
CA GLU A 81 8.34 -7.12 -11.09
C GLU A 81 7.48 -5.88 -10.83
N LEU A 82 8.04 -4.88 -10.14
CA LEU A 82 7.32 -3.65 -9.77
C LEU A 82 7.37 -2.55 -10.84
N ALA A 83 7.87 -2.84 -12.05
CA ALA A 83 8.10 -1.81 -13.06
C ALA A 83 6.82 -1.07 -13.50
N LEU A 84 5.73 -1.84 -13.65
CA LEU A 84 4.42 -1.33 -14.08
C LEU A 84 3.52 -0.90 -12.93
N TYR A 85 3.87 -1.24 -11.68
CA TYR A 85 3.08 -0.91 -10.50
C TYR A 85 2.65 0.56 -10.41
N PRO A 86 3.51 1.57 -10.68
CA PRO A 86 3.09 2.97 -10.64
C PRO A 86 2.01 3.33 -11.66
N ASP A 87 1.91 2.60 -12.77
CA ASP A 87 0.86 2.79 -13.77
C ASP A 87 -0.39 1.97 -13.45
N TRP A 88 -0.22 0.72 -12.99
CA TRP A 88 -1.30 -0.10 -12.44
C TRP A 88 -2.07 0.63 -11.34
N LYS A 89 -1.37 1.32 -10.43
CA LYS A 89 -1.99 2.12 -9.36
C LYS A 89 -2.84 3.28 -9.88
N LYS A 90 -2.53 3.80 -11.07
CA LYS A 90 -3.29 4.92 -11.67
C LYS A 90 -4.46 4.45 -12.50
N GLN A 91 -4.32 3.30 -13.17
CA GLN A 91 -5.29 2.82 -14.15
C GLN A 91 -5.48 1.29 -14.09
N PRO A 92 -5.86 0.71 -12.93
CA PRO A 92 -5.94 -0.75 -12.79
C PRO A 92 -7.01 -1.35 -13.71
N ALA A 93 -8.17 -0.69 -13.82
CA ALA A 93 -9.25 -1.08 -14.72
C ALA A 93 -8.83 -1.08 -16.20
N ALA A 94 -7.89 -0.23 -16.60
CA ALA A 94 -7.40 -0.23 -17.96
C ALA A 94 -6.69 -1.56 -18.24
N TYR A 95 -5.75 -1.98 -17.41
CA TYR A 95 -5.05 -3.26 -17.61
C TYR A 95 -5.99 -4.47 -17.50
N LEU A 96 -6.90 -4.48 -16.52
CA LEU A 96 -7.83 -5.60 -16.29
C LEU A 96 -8.79 -5.81 -17.47
N ASN A 97 -9.40 -4.73 -17.98
CA ASN A 97 -10.40 -4.79 -19.06
C ASN A 97 -9.77 -4.60 -20.45
N ARG A 98 -8.49 -4.96 -20.60
CA ARG A 98 -7.75 -4.71 -21.84
C ARG A 98 -8.32 -5.48 -23.03
N LEU A 99 -8.74 -6.73 -22.85
CA LEU A 99 -9.31 -7.52 -23.95
C LEU A 99 -10.59 -6.90 -24.54
N GLU A 100 -11.40 -6.20 -23.73
CA GLU A 100 -12.58 -5.49 -24.22
C GLU A 100 -12.21 -4.37 -25.20
N ARG A 101 -11.10 -3.66 -24.95
CA ARG A 101 -10.58 -2.63 -25.86
C ARG A 101 -9.93 -3.20 -27.12
N TRP A 102 -9.61 -4.49 -27.11
CA TRP A 102 -9.06 -5.23 -28.24
C TRP A 102 -10.13 -6.12 -28.92
N GLN A 103 -11.40 -5.92 -28.59
CA GLN A 103 -12.50 -6.76 -29.08
C GLN A 103 -12.65 -6.70 -30.60
N GLN A 104 -12.33 -5.58 -31.24
CA GLN A 104 -12.39 -5.45 -32.70
C GLN A 104 -11.37 -6.39 -33.35
N GLU A 105 -10.13 -6.35 -32.90
CA GLU A 105 -9.01 -7.18 -33.36
C GLU A 105 -9.30 -8.67 -33.10
N ILE A 106 -9.78 -9.01 -31.90
CA ILE A 106 -10.20 -10.37 -31.53
C ILE A 106 -11.31 -10.87 -32.47
N ASN A 107 -12.32 -10.04 -32.75
CA ASN A 107 -13.42 -10.42 -33.64
C ASN A 107 -12.95 -10.63 -35.09
N GLN A 108 -12.02 -9.79 -35.58
CA GLN A 108 -11.44 -9.92 -36.91
C GLN A 108 -10.65 -11.23 -37.05
N MET A 109 -9.79 -11.54 -36.08
CA MET A 109 -9.03 -12.80 -36.07
C MET A 109 -9.93 -14.02 -35.89
N THR A 110 -10.96 -13.93 -35.05
CA THR A 110 -11.96 -15.00 -34.90
C THR A 110 -12.68 -15.26 -36.22
N ALA A 111 -13.13 -14.20 -36.91
CA ALA A 111 -13.79 -14.32 -38.20
C ALA A 111 -12.86 -14.89 -39.28
N PHE A 112 -11.58 -14.50 -39.26
CA PHE A 112 -10.56 -15.07 -40.15
C PHE A 112 -10.38 -16.57 -39.90
N PHE A 113 -10.25 -16.99 -38.64
CA PHE A 113 -10.10 -18.40 -38.28
C PHE A 113 -11.35 -19.21 -38.70
N VAL A 114 -12.55 -18.71 -38.38
CA VAL A 114 -13.81 -19.35 -38.80
C VAL A 114 -13.86 -19.54 -40.32
N ARG A 115 -13.48 -18.53 -41.12
CA ARG A 115 -13.42 -18.64 -42.58
C ARG A 115 -12.40 -19.68 -43.05
N ARG A 116 -11.25 -19.80 -42.38
CA ARG A 116 -10.26 -20.85 -42.69
C ARG A 116 -10.79 -22.24 -42.37
N LEU A 117 -11.57 -22.40 -41.30
CA LEU A 117 -12.19 -23.69 -40.95
C LEU A 117 -13.33 -24.09 -41.90
N GLN A 118 -14.01 -23.12 -42.52
CA GLN A 118 -15.03 -23.40 -43.54
C GLN A 118 -14.47 -24.15 -44.77
N THR A 119 -13.14 -24.13 -44.98
CA THR A 119 -12.50 -24.91 -46.05
C THR A 119 -12.15 -26.35 -45.64
N GLU A 120 -12.38 -26.74 -44.38
CA GLU A 120 -12.15 -28.09 -43.85
C GLU A 120 -13.42 -28.94 -43.87
N GLU A 121 -13.32 -30.23 -43.56
CA GLU A 121 -14.47 -31.14 -43.49
C GLU A 121 -15.51 -30.73 -42.42
N VAL A 122 -16.79 -31.03 -42.68
CA VAL A 122 -17.92 -30.65 -41.78
C VAL A 122 -17.75 -31.21 -40.37
N ALA A 123 -17.16 -32.39 -40.22
CA ALA A 123 -16.86 -32.98 -38.91
C ALA A 123 -15.87 -32.12 -38.09
N ILE A 124 -14.87 -31.53 -38.76
CA ILE A 124 -13.89 -30.61 -38.16
C ILE A 124 -14.57 -29.28 -37.82
N GLN A 125 -15.43 -28.77 -38.70
CA GLN A 125 -16.19 -27.55 -38.46
C GLN A 125 -17.09 -27.65 -37.21
N ASN A 126 -17.71 -28.81 -37.00
CA ASN A 126 -18.58 -29.04 -35.84
C ASN A 126 -17.78 -29.18 -34.51
N LYS A 127 -16.52 -29.61 -34.57
CA LYS A 127 -15.63 -29.73 -33.39
C LYS A 127 -15.21 -28.35 -32.87
N TYR A 128 -14.93 -27.40 -33.77
CA TYR A 128 -14.40 -26.07 -33.41
C TYR A 128 -15.47 -24.99 -33.54
N SER A 129 -16.31 -24.84 -32.50
CA SER A 129 -17.34 -23.79 -32.47
C SER A 129 -16.73 -22.38 -32.50
N ALA A 130 -17.49 -21.40 -33.01
CA ALA A 130 -17.07 -20.00 -33.03
C ALA A 130 -16.72 -19.47 -31.61
N ASN A 131 -17.41 -19.93 -30.56
CA ASN A 131 -17.12 -19.57 -29.18
C ASN A 131 -15.81 -20.17 -28.68
N TYR A 132 -15.52 -21.42 -29.03
CA TYR A 132 -14.24 -22.05 -28.73
C TYR A 132 -13.08 -21.29 -29.38
N LEU A 133 -13.22 -20.94 -30.66
CA LEU A 133 -12.21 -20.18 -31.39
C LEU A 133 -12.02 -18.79 -30.80
N LYS A 134 -13.10 -18.10 -30.44
CA LYS A 134 -13.02 -16.81 -29.76
C LYS A 134 -12.20 -16.89 -28.47
N LYS A 135 -12.44 -17.90 -27.63
CA LYS A 135 -11.64 -18.13 -26.40
C LYS A 135 -10.17 -18.41 -26.69
N TYR A 136 -9.88 -19.19 -27.75
CA TYR A 136 -8.51 -19.42 -28.20
C TYR A 136 -7.83 -18.10 -28.62
N ILE A 137 -8.50 -17.28 -29.43
CA ILE A 137 -8.00 -15.97 -29.87
C ILE A 137 -7.80 -15.03 -28.67
N GLU A 138 -8.73 -14.99 -27.72
CA GLU A 138 -8.60 -14.20 -26.48
C GLU A 138 -7.38 -14.62 -25.67
N LYS A 139 -7.11 -15.92 -25.55
CA LYS A 139 -5.93 -16.45 -24.86
C LYS A 139 -4.63 -16.02 -25.53
N GLU A 140 -4.51 -16.19 -26.84
CA GLU A 140 -3.31 -15.78 -27.59
C GLU A 140 -3.10 -14.25 -27.56
N MET A 141 -4.19 -13.47 -27.64
CA MET A 141 -4.14 -12.01 -27.49
C MET A 141 -3.70 -11.60 -26.08
N SER A 142 -4.19 -12.28 -25.04
CA SER A 142 -3.74 -12.04 -23.66
C SER A 142 -2.24 -12.30 -23.51
N GLN A 143 -1.75 -13.43 -24.05
CA GLN A 143 -0.33 -13.77 -24.02
C GLN A 143 0.55 -12.80 -24.82
N PHE A 144 0.06 -12.33 -25.97
CA PHE A 144 0.72 -11.28 -26.75
C PHE A 144 0.90 -10.02 -25.89
N LEU A 145 -0.18 -9.50 -25.30
CA LEU A 145 -0.16 -8.29 -24.49
C LEU A 145 0.74 -8.44 -23.25
N PHE A 146 0.65 -9.58 -22.56
CA PHE A 146 1.52 -9.90 -21.42
C PHE A 146 3.01 -9.90 -21.81
N SER A 147 3.35 -10.44 -22.99
CA SER A 147 4.73 -10.39 -23.50
C SER A 147 5.23 -8.96 -23.70
N PHE A 148 4.35 -8.04 -24.12
CA PHE A 148 4.68 -6.62 -24.23
C PHE A 148 4.79 -5.91 -22.89
N ASP A 149 3.95 -6.25 -21.91
CA ASP A 149 4.09 -5.73 -20.54
C ASP A 149 5.45 -6.12 -19.95
N ARG A 150 5.87 -7.38 -20.12
CA ARG A 150 7.20 -7.87 -19.73
C ARG A 150 8.33 -7.17 -20.48
N TYR A 151 8.17 -6.85 -21.76
CA TYR A 151 9.16 -6.06 -22.51
C TYR A 151 9.21 -4.60 -22.02
N LEU A 152 8.05 -3.99 -21.75
CA LEU A 152 7.94 -2.62 -21.25
C LEU A 152 8.56 -2.50 -19.85
N ALA A 153 8.29 -3.46 -18.96
CA ALA A 153 8.91 -3.55 -17.64
C ALA A 153 10.44 -3.49 -17.72
N LEU A 154 11.04 -4.24 -18.65
CA LEU A 154 12.48 -4.25 -18.87
C LEU A 154 12.97 -2.87 -19.31
N LEU A 155 12.28 -2.24 -20.28
CA LEU A 155 12.64 -0.90 -20.73
C LEU A 155 12.56 0.14 -19.61
N ILE A 156 11.57 0.04 -18.72
CA ILE A 156 11.41 0.92 -17.55
C ILE A 156 12.61 0.77 -16.61
N VAL A 157 12.98 -0.48 -16.26
CA VAL A 157 14.14 -0.75 -15.41
C VAL A 157 15.40 -0.16 -16.03
N LEU A 158 15.65 -0.46 -17.31
CA LEU A 158 16.81 0.06 -18.03
C LEU A 158 16.78 1.59 -18.13
N GLN A 159 15.60 2.21 -18.23
CA GLN A 159 15.47 3.67 -18.30
C GLN A 159 15.77 4.33 -16.96
N ARG A 160 15.20 3.82 -15.86
CA ARG A 160 15.27 4.40 -14.52
C ARG A 160 16.53 4.02 -13.75
N CYS A 161 17.14 2.88 -14.06
CA CYS A 161 18.29 2.33 -13.35
C CYS A 161 19.43 2.08 -14.35
N PRO A 162 20.26 3.10 -14.65
CA PRO A 162 21.31 3.02 -15.67
C PRO A 162 22.37 1.94 -15.44
N ILE A 163 22.54 1.46 -14.21
CA ILE A 163 23.48 0.37 -13.86
C ILE A 163 23.24 -0.88 -14.71
N TYR A 164 21.97 -1.19 -15.01
CA TYR A 164 21.59 -2.35 -15.81
C TYR A 164 21.82 -2.17 -17.31
N ARG A 165 22.27 -1.00 -17.78
CA ARG A 165 22.75 -0.82 -19.16
C ARG A 165 24.22 -1.21 -19.31
N SER A 166 24.93 -1.42 -18.20
CA SER A 166 26.32 -1.86 -18.24
C SER A 166 26.42 -3.25 -18.86
N THR A 167 27.54 -3.53 -19.54
CA THR A 167 27.76 -4.82 -20.20
C THR A 167 27.72 -5.99 -19.21
N ILE A 168 28.22 -5.79 -17.98
CA ILE A 168 28.26 -6.82 -16.94
C ILE A 168 26.85 -7.19 -16.49
N GLU A 169 26.04 -6.20 -16.10
CA GLU A 169 24.69 -6.46 -15.61
C GLU A 169 23.76 -6.96 -16.74
N MET A 170 23.90 -6.42 -17.96
CA MET A 170 23.16 -6.96 -19.11
C MET A 170 23.50 -8.42 -19.42
N GLN A 171 24.75 -8.84 -19.23
CA GLN A 171 25.13 -10.25 -19.40
C GLN A 171 24.46 -11.16 -18.38
N LYS A 172 24.32 -10.71 -17.13
CA LYS A 172 23.58 -11.45 -16.09
C LYS A 172 22.10 -11.56 -16.43
N ILE A 173 21.48 -10.44 -16.81
CA ILE A 173 20.07 -10.40 -17.25
C ILE A 173 19.85 -11.31 -18.46
N LYS A 174 20.77 -11.29 -19.44
CA LYS A 174 20.74 -12.20 -20.59
C LYS A 174 20.82 -13.67 -20.15
N ARG A 175 21.72 -14.01 -19.22
CA ARG A 175 21.86 -15.37 -18.69
C ARG A 175 20.58 -15.81 -17.99
N TYR A 176 19.97 -14.94 -17.19
CA TYR A 176 18.67 -15.20 -16.57
C TYR A 176 17.62 -15.57 -17.61
N PHE A 177 17.38 -14.73 -18.62
CA PHE A 177 16.37 -15.03 -19.63
C PHE A 177 16.69 -16.28 -20.46
N LEU A 178 17.96 -16.62 -20.66
CA LEU A 178 18.37 -17.88 -21.31
C LEU A 178 18.01 -19.13 -20.48
N THR A 179 17.91 -19.02 -19.16
CA THR A 179 17.43 -20.13 -18.30
C THR A 179 15.91 -20.29 -18.28
N GLN A 180 15.20 -19.33 -18.88
CA GLN A 180 13.74 -19.30 -19.02
C GLN A 180 13.32 -19.73 -20.44
N ASP A 181 12.08 -19.45 -20.84
CA ASP A 181 11.54 -19.80 -22.16
C ASP A 181 12.12 -19.00 -23.36
N TYR A 182 13.18 -18.20 -23.16
CA TYR A 182 13.79 -17.38 -24.22
C TYR A 182 15.04 -18.03 -24.86
N ALA A 183 15.47 -19.19 -24.38
CA ALA A 183 16.51 -19.98 -25.04
C ALA A 183 16.13 -20.30 -26.50
N GLU A 184 17.10 -20.29 -27.42
CA GLU A 184 16.84 -20.49 -28.86
C GLU A 184 16.07 -21.79 -29.16
N LEU A 185 16.39 -22.87 -28.43
CA LEU A 185 15.71 -24.16 -28.57
C LEU A 185 14.26 -24.12 -28.08
N GLN A 186 13.96 -23.37 -27.01
CA GLN A 186 12.59 -23.20 -26.52
C GLN A 186 11.79 -22.27 -27.44
N MET A 187 12.42 -21.20 -27.94
CA MET A 187 11.81 -20.29 -28.92
C MET A 187 11.40 -21.02 -30.20
N LYS A 188 12.19 -21.99 -30.68
CA LYS A 188 11.84 -22.80 -31.87
C LYS A 188 10.59 -23.65 -31.69
N LYS A 189 10.19 -23.98 -30.46
CA LYS A 189 8.96 -24.74 -30.16
C LYS A 189 7.70 -23.88 -30.24
N LEU A 190 7.84 -22.55 -30.12
CA LEU A 190 6.71 -21.62 -30.17
C LEU A 190 6.20 -21.42 -31.59
N SER A 191 4.93 -21.05 -31.74
CA SER A 191 4.41 -20.61 -33.04
C SER A 191 5.13 -19.34 -33.52
N PRO A 192 5.26 -19.09 -34.83
CA PRO A 192 5.91 -17.89 -35.33
C PRO A 192 5.36 -16.56 -34.76
N HIS A 193 4.04 -16.44 -34.54
CA HIS A 193 3.46 -15.25 -33.88
C HIS A 193 3.86 -15.12 -32.40
N GLN A 194 3.93 -16.23 -31.66
CA GLN A 194 4.45 -16.23 -30.28
C GLN A 194 5.95 -15.92 -30.24
N GLN A 195 6.72 -16.44 -31.20
CA GLN A 195 8.14 -16.07 -31.37
C GLN A 195 8.28 -14.58 -31.65
N PHE A 196 7.41 -14.00 -32.48
CA PHE A 196 7.40 -12.56 -32.75
C PHE A 196 7.11 -11.77 -31.47
N ALA A 197 6.11 -12.14 -30.68
CA ALA A 197 5.81 -11.47 -29.41
C ALA A 197 7.01 -11.46 -28.46
N LYS A 198 7.69 -12.61 -28.29
CA LYS A 198 8.89 -12.72 -27.42
C LYS A 198 10.17 -12.12 -28.02
N SER A 199 10.21 -11.90 -29.34
CA SER A 199 11.40 -11.41 -30.05
C SER A 199 11.89 -10.04 -29.54
N PHE A 200 11.00 -9.20 -29.04
CA PHE A 200 11.32 -7.87 -28.52
C PHE A 200 12.28 -7.93 -27.33
N LEU A 201 12.01 -8.82 -26.39
CA LEU A 201 12.87 -9.04 -25.23
C LEU A 201 14.19 -9.69 -25.68
N CYS A 202 14.13 -10.66 -26.61
CA CYS A 202 15.31 -11.29 -27.18
C CYS A 202 16.26 -10.32 -27.86
N GLU A 203 15.73 -9.42 -28.70
CA GLU A 203 16.50 -8.37 -29.36
C GLU A 203 17.12 -7.45 -28.31
N ARG A 204 16.30 -6.96 -27.38
CA ARG A 204 16.75 -5.97 -26.41
C ARG A 204 17.84 -6.49 -25.48
N CYS A 205 17.76 -7.75 -25.08
CA CYS A 205 18.74 -8.41 -24.22
C CYS A 205 19.89 -9.05 -25.02
N GLY A 206 19.84 -9.03 -26.36
CA GLY A 206 20.82 -9.70 -27.22
C GLY A 206 20.89 -11.21 -26.96
N ILE A 207 19.76 -11.85 -26.65
CA ILE A 207 19.66 -13.27 -26.28
C ILE A 207 20.03 -14.16 -27.48
N SER A 208 19.59 -13.77 -28.67
CA SER A 208 19.79 -14.51 -29.90
C SER A 208 20.58 -13.70 -30.94
N ASN A 209 21.41 -14.40 -31.73
CA ASN A 209 22.04 -13.84 -32.92
C ASN A 209 21.09 -13.85 -34.14
N THR A 210 19.86 -14.34 -33.95
CA THR A 210 18.83 -14.40 -34.97
C THR A 210 18.41 -12.98 -35.39
N ASN A 211 18.49 -12.71 -36.69
CA ASN A 211 17.93 -11.49 -37.25
C ASN A 211 16.41 -11.66 -37.43
N PHE A 212 15.66 -11.35 -36.38
CA PHE A 212 14.19 -11.44 -36.38
C PHE A 212 13.54 -10.51 -37.41
N GLU A 213 14.12 -9.33 -37.69
CA GLU A 213 13.59 -8.42 -38.71
C GLU A 213 13.60 -9.07 -40.10
N ALA A 214 14.69 -9.78 -40.44
CA ALA A 214 14.78 -10.51 -41.70
C ALA A 214 13.84 -11.74 -41.74
N ILE A 215 13.73 -12.49 -40.64
CA ILE A 215 12.88 -13.69 -40.56
C ILE A 215 11.40 -13.31 -40.73
N PHE A 216 10.95 -12.32 -39.99
CA PHE A 216 9.55 -11.89 -40.01
C PHE A 216 9.26 -10.90 -41.15
N LYS A 217 10.29 -10.44 -41.87
CA LYS A 217 10.20 -9.46 -42.96
C LYS A 217 9.58 -8.14 -42.48
N LEU A 218 10.06 -7.64 -41.35
CA LEU A 218 9.53 -6.43 -40.72
C LEU A 218 9.88 -5.17 -41.53
N PRO A 219 8.98 -4.17 -41.56
CA PRO A 219 9.21 -2.95 -42.32
C PRO A 219 10.22 -2.02 -41.65
N VAL A 220 10.89 -1.21 -42.46
CA VAL A 220 11.63 -0.02 -41.99
C VAL A 220 10.62 1.10 -41.78
N ILE A 221 10.58 1.68 -40.58
CA ILE A 221 9.61 2.72 -40.21
C ILE A 221 10.34 4.06 -40.11
N PHE A 222 9.91 5.07 -40.87
CA PHE A 222 10.54 6.40 -40.94
C PHE A 222 12.06 6.36 -41.12
N GLY A 223 12.57 5.40 -41.90
CA GLY A 223 14.01 5.24 -42.16
C GLY A 223 14.79 4.54 -41.05
N GLN A 224 14.13 4.03 -40.01
CA GLN A 224 14.73 3.29 -38.91
C GLN A 224 14.35 1.81 -38.92
N PRO A 225 15.25 0.89 -38.51
CA PRO A 225 14.90 -0.50 -38.26
C PRO A 225 13.73 -0.62 -37.28
N PHE A 226 12.91 -1.65 -37.43
CA PHE A 226 11.63 -1.82 -36.73
C PHE A 226 11.79 -1.77 -35.21
N TYR A 227 12.69 -2.58 -34.64
CA TYR A 227 12.92 -2.60 -33.19
C TYR A 227 13.57 -1.30 -32.68
N THR A 228 14.42 -0.69 -33.51
CA THR A 228 15.07 0.60 -33.18
C THR A 228 14.05 1.73 -33.10
N PHE A 229 13.12 1.79 -34.06
CA PHE A 229 12.02 2.76 -34.05
C PHE A 229 11.16 2.59 -32.79
N LEU A 230 10.67 1.38 -32.54
CA LEU A 230 9.75 1.11 -31.43
C LEU A 230 10.41 1.35 -30.06
N SER A 231 11.65 0.89 -29.86
CA SER A 231 12.36 1.15 -28.61
C SER A 231 12.64 2.64 -28.38
N SER A 232 12.81 3.42 -29.44
CA SER A 232 13.00 4.88 -29.34
C SER A 232 11.70 5.58 -28.98
N GLU A 233 10.59 5.20 -29.64
CA GLU A 233 9.27 5.78 -29.39
C GLU A 233 8.76 5.46 -27.98
N ILE A 234 8.87 4.19 -27.54
CA ILE A 234 8.53 3.81 -26.17
C ILE A 234 9.38 4.61 -25.16
N ARG A 235 10.68 4.78 -25.41
CA ARG A 235 11.54 5.59 -24.52
C ARG A 235 11.10 7.05 -24.41
N LEU A 236 10.65 7.66 -25.51
CA LEU A 236 10.11 9.03 -25.47
C LEU A 236 8.87 9.10 -24.57
N GLN A 237 7.97 8.13 -24.69
CA GLN A 237 6.77 8.03 -23.85
C GLN A 237 7.14 7.77 -22.37
N LEU A 238 8.15 6.94 -22.09
CA LEU A 238 8.64 6.70 -20.72
C LEU A 238 9.12 7.99 -20.02
N VAL A 239 9.72 8.93 -20.76
CA VAL A 239 10.18 10.22 -20.22
C VAL A 239 9.01 11.16 -19.90
N GLN A 240 7.94 11.12 -20.68
CA GLN A 240 6.76 11.98 -20.52
C GLN A 240 5.77 11.47 -19.46
N SER A 241 6.12 10.38 -18.76
CA SER A 241 5.26 9.53 -17.92
C SER A 241 4.36 8.62 -18.74
N ILE A 242 4.41 7.33 -18.38
CA ILE A 242 3.66 6.26 -19.03
C ILE A 242 2.17 6.53 -18.92
N ASP A 243 1.48 6.35 -20.04
CA ASP A 243 0.05 6.22 -20.14
C ASP A 243 -0.25 4.98 -20.99
N VAL A 244 -0.89 3.97 -20.38
CA VAL A 244 -1.20 2.68 -21.02
C VAL A 244 -1.90 2.87 -22.37
N PHE A 245 -2.74 3.91 -22.53
CA PHE A 245 -3.45 4.19 -23.77
C PHE A 245 -2.52 4.62 -24.91
N GLN A 246 -1.46 5.37 -24.62
CA GLN A 246 -0.49 5.79 -25.63
C GLN A 246 0.37 4.60 -26.08
N ILE A 247 0.78 3.76 -25.13
CA ILE A 247 1.52 2.53 -25.41
C ILE A 247 0.65 1.58 -26.24
N GLU A 248 -0.60 1.35 -25.84
CA GLU A 248 -1.53 0.51 -26.62
C GLU A 248 -1.77 1.07 -28.01
N THR A 249 -1.87 2.40 -28.17
CA THR A 249 -2.00 3.03 -29.50
C THR A 249 -0.78 2.73 -30.37
N LEU A 250 0.43 2.78 -29.80
CA LEU A 250 1.67 2.42 -30.49
C LEU A 250 1.67 0.94 -30.89
N ILE A 251 1.32 0.04 -29.96
CA ILE A 251 1.24 -1.40 -30.21
C ILE A 251 0.23 -1.67 -31.33
N LYS A 252 -0.99 -1.12 -31.25
CA LYS A 252 -2.04 -1.27 -32.27
C LYS A 252 -1.61 -0.75 -33.64
N SER A 253 -0.89 0.37 -33.69
CA SER A 253 -0.56 1.03 -34.96
C SER A 253 0.62 0.38 -35.70
N PHE A 254 1.64 -0.08 -34.96
CA PHE A 254 2.90 -0.52 -35.57
C PHE A 254 3.26 -1.97 -35.30
N ILE A 255 2.77 -2.57 -34.22
CA ILE A 255 3.19 -3.91 -33.80
C ILE A 255 2.13 -4.96 -34.13
N TYR A 256 0.89 -4.70 -33.75
CA TYR A 256 -0.22 -5.61 -33.98
C TYR A 256 -0.42 -5.97 -35.47
N PRO A 257 -0.30 -5.05 -36.45
CA PRO A 257 -0.47 -5.42 -37.86
C PRO A 257 0.53 -6.48 -38.32
N GLU A 258 1.77 -6.45 -37.82
CA GLU A 258 2.77 -7.48 -38.12
C GLU A 258 2.50 -8.77 -37.37
N PHE A 259 2.10 -8.69 -36.09
CA PHE A 259 1.67 -9.86 -35.32
C PHE A 259 0.47 -10.56 -36.00
N GLU A 260 -0.56 -9.81 -36.38
CA GLU A 260 -1.75 -10.29 -37.08
C GLU A 260 -1.36 -10.99 -38.38
N ARG A 261 -0.51 -10.36 -39.21
CA ARG A 261 -0.06 -10.94 -40.48
C ARG A 261 0.68 -12.27 -40.26
N ILE A 262 1.55 -12.34 -39.26
CA ILE A 262 2.30 -13.56 -38.92
C ILE A 262 1.33 -14.63 -38.40
N TRP A 263 0.41 -14.26 -37.52
CA TRP A 263 -0.56 -15.17 -36.93
C TRP A 263 -1.53 -15.74 -37.95
N GLN A 264 -2.04 -14.91 -38.87
CA GLN A 264 -2.84 -15.38 -40.00
C GLN A 264 -2.09 -16.39 -40.87
N ALA A 265 -0.80 -16.17 -41.12
CA ALA A 265 0.04 -17.13 -41.85
C ALA A 265 0.26 -18.43 -41.06
N ASP A 266 0.29 -18.37 -39.73
CA ASP A 266 0.37 -19.54 -38.86
C ASP A 266 -0.93 -20.35 -38.88
N ILE A 267 -2.08 -19.69 -38.71
CA ILE A 267 -3.41 -20.32 -38.81
C ILE A 267 -3.59 -21.00 -40.16
N MET A 268 -3.12 -20.38 -41.25
CA MET A 268 -3.19 -20.98 -42.58
C MET A 268 -2.41 -22.30 -42.69
N LYS A 269 -1.34 -22.47 -41.92
CA LYS A 269 -0.49 -23.68 -41.87
C LYS A 269 -0.95 -24.71 -40.84
N MET A 270 -1.96 -24.42 -40.02
CA MET A 270 -2.47 -25.37 -39.03
C MET A 270 -3.13 -26.57 -39.72
N SER A 271 -2.88 -27.76 -39.16
CA SER A 271 -3.54 -29.02 -39.54
C SER A 271 -4.57 -29.38 -38.48
N PHE A 272 -5.77 -29.78 -38.88
CA PHE A 272 -6.84 -30.15 -37.96
C PHE A 272 -7.07 -31.67 -37.97
N THR A 273 -7.16 -32.29 -36.79
CA THR A 273 -7.45 -33.72 -36.65
C THR A 273 -8.74 -33.97 -35.86
N LEU A 274 -9.46 -35.01 -36.29
CA LEU A 274 -10.50 -35.67 -35.51
C LEU A 274 -9.78 -36.73 -34.66
N ASP A 275 -9.86 -36.64 -33.33
CA ASP A 275 -9.22 -37.63 -32.47
C ASP A 275 -10.02 -38.93 -32.56
N ASN A 276 -9.34 -40.05 -32.77
CA ASN A 276 -9.99 -41.36 -32.76
C ASN A 276 -10.53 -41.64 -31.36
N GLU A 277 -11.81 -42.01 -31.30
CA GLU A 277 -12.56 -42.40 -30.10
C GLU A 277 -11.73 -43.36 -29.22
N GLY A 278 -11.22 -42.88 -28.08
CA GLY A 278 -10.39 -43.74 -27.22
C GLY A 278 -9.86 -43.16 -25.90
N SER A 279 -9.98 -41.86 -25.61
CA SER A 279 -9.68 -41.35 -24.27
C SER A 279 -10.68 -40.27 -23.86
N GLY A 280 -11.22 -40.41 -22.65
CA GLY A 280 -12.35 -39.63 -22.16
C GLY A 280 -12.03 -38.14 -22.06
N SER A 281 -13.04 -37.33 -22.43
CA SER A 281 -13.26 -35.96 -21.94
C SER A 281 -12.05 -35.02 -21.94
N LYS A 282 -11.49 -34.75 -23.11
CA LYS A 282 -10.85 -33.45 -23.38
C LYS A 282 -11.55 -32.81 -24.57
N GLU A 283 -12.28 -31.72 -24.32
CA GLU A 283 -12.80 -30.87 -25.38
C GLU A 283 -11.62 -30.42 -26.26
N GLY A 284 -11.75 -30.66 -27.57
CA GLY A 284 -10.66 -30.65 -28.55
C GLY A 284 -9.54 -29.65 -28.29
N GLU A 285 -8.37 -30.12 -27.90
CA GLU A 285 -7.13 -29.33 -27.94
C GLU A 285 -6.70 -29.18 -29.41
N LEU A 286 -6.40 -27.95 -29.85
CA LEU A 286 -5.71 -27.70 -31.11
C LEU A 286 -4.25 -28.19 -30.97
N GLU A 287 -4.03 -29.50 -30.99
CA GLU A 287 -2.68 -30.08 -30.92
C GLU A 287 -1.99 -30.05 -32.29
N ARG A 288 -0.82 -29.41 -32.32
CA ARG A 288 0.07 -29.41 -33.48
C ARG A 288 0.98 -30.64 -33.39
N LYS A 289 0.89 -31.56 -34.34
CA LYS A 289 1.87 -32.65 -34.49
C LYS A 289 3.18 -32.13 -35.07
N GLU A 290 4.11 -31.69 -34.23
CA GLU A 290 5.54 -31.68 -34.56
C GLU A 290 6.36 -32.18 -33.35
N SER A 291 6.80 -33.45 -33.46
CA SER A 291 7.90 -34.14 -32.76
C SER A 291 8.22 -33.71 -31.33
N SER A 292 7.50 -34.27 -30.36
CA SER A 292 7.90 -34.34 -28.95
C SER A 292 8.44 -35.73 -28.58
N GLU A 293 9.22 -36.34 -29.46
CA GLU A 293 9.97 -37.55 -29.13
C GLU A 293 11.43 -37.17 -28.91
N ASP A 294 11.82 -37.34 -27.65
CA ASP A 294 13.18 -37.35 -27.09
C ASP A 294 13.97 -36.05 -27.16
N LEU A 295 14.14 -35.40 -26.00
CA LEU A 295 15.43 -34.89 -25.48
C LEU A 295 15.23 -34.28 -24.08
N ASP A 296 16.20 -34.59 -23.21
CA ASP A 296 16.27 -34.36 -21.75
C ASP A 296 15.56 -33.11 -21.20
N GLU A 297 14.89 -33.32 -20.07
CA GLU A 297 14.52 -32.30 -19.09
C GLU A 297 15.78 -31.51 -18.65
N THR A 298 16.24 -30.55 -19.45
CA THR A 298 17.02 -29.46 -18.88
C THR A 298 16.09 -28.74 -17.91
N GLU A 299 16.32 -28.94 -16.61
CA GLU A 299 15.59 -28.33 -15.50
C GLU A 299 15.26 -26.87 -15.82
N LYS A 300 14.01 -26.60 -16.19
CA LYS A 300 13.52 -25.23 -16.32
C LYS A 300 13.55 -24.63 -14.91
N LYS A 301 14.39 -23.61 -14.68
CA LYS A 301 14.36 -22.86 -13.42
C LYS A 301 13.07 -22.04 -13.38
N GLU A 302 12.28 -22.16 -12.31
CA GLU A 302 11.08 -21.32 -12.12
C GLU A 302 11.44 -19.83 -12.18
N SER A 303 10.63 -19.07 -12.92
CA SER A 303 10.70 -17.60 -13.01
C SER A 303 10.45 -16.95 -11.65
N MET A 304 11.15 -15.86 -11.35
CA MET A 304 10.93 -15.10 -10.11
C MET A 304 9.84 -14.04 -10.23
N GLU A 305 9.39 -13.71 -11.45
CA GLU A 305 8.32 -12.75 -11.69
C GLU A 305 6.94 -13.41 -11.73
N SER A 306 5.90 -12.60 -11.50
CA SER A 306 4.50 -13.00 -11.57
C SER A 306 4.10 -13.48 -12.96
N SER A 307 3.18 -14.44 -12.97
CA SER A 307 2.50 -14.90 -14.19
C SER A 307 1.40 -13.93 -14.62
N SER A 308 0.87 -14.12 -15.82
CA SER A 308 -0.26 -13.31 -16.33
C SER A 308 -1.53 -13.44 -15.47
N GLU A 309 -1.75 -14.57 -14.82
CA GLU A 309 -2.93 -14.82 -13.98
C GLU A 309 -2.77 -14.08 -12.65
N GLU A 310 -1.59 -14.14 -12.04
CA GLU A 310 -1.27 -13.42 -10.80
C GLU A 310 -1.29 -11.91 -10.99
N GLU A 311 -0.81 -11.39 -12.13
CA GLU A 311 -0.96 -9.96 -12.44
C GLU A 311 -2.43 -9.54 -12.52
N GLN A 312 -3.33 -10.39 -13.02
CA GLN A 312 -4.76 -10.09 -13.04
C GLN A 312 -5.34 -10.05 -11.63
N GLU A 313 -4.90 -10.93 -10.74
CA GLU A 313 -5.29 -10.91 -9.32
C GLU A 313 -4.82 -9.62 -8.64
N ILE A 314 -3.55 -9.24 -8.83
CA ILE A 314 -2.97 -7.99 -8.33
C ILE A 314 -3.77 -6.76 -8.83
N LEU A 315 -4.13 -6.74 -10.11
CA LEU A 315 -4.90 -5.66 -10.71
C LEU A 315 -6.33 -5.60 -10.18
N ALA A 316 -6.95 -6.75 -9.93
CA ALA A 316 -8.28 -6.85 -9.32
C ALA A 316 -8.26 -6.30 -7.89
N GLU A 317 -7.29 -6.69 -7.07
CA GLU A 317 -7.11 -6.15 -5.71
C GLU A 317 -6.93 -4.62 -5.71
N LEU A 318 -6.10 -4.10 -6.62
CA LEU A 318 -5.91 -2.65 -6.76
C LEU A 318 -7.20 -1.91 -7.13
N LEU A 319 -8.03 -2.52 -7.97
CA LEU A 319 -9.30 -1.93 -8.39
C LEU A 319 -10.32 -1.97 -7.26
N GLU A 320 -10.40 -3.05 -6.49
CA GLU A 320 -11.25 -3.16 -5.30
C GLU A 320 -10.86 -2.13 -4.24
N ASP A 321 -9.57 -2.01 -3.93
CA ASP A 321 -9.05 -1.00 -3.00
C ASP A 321 -9.37 0.43 -3.47
N GLU A 322 -9.26 0.71 -4.78
CA GLU A 322 -9.64 2.01 -5.34
C GLU A 322 -11.14 2.25 -5.18
N GLN A 323 -11.98 1.26 -5.49
CA GLN A 323 -13.42 1.35 -5.36
C GLN A 323 -13.87 1.51 -3.91
N GLU A 324 -13.31 0.77 -2.95
CA GLU A 324 -13.59 0.95 -1.53
C GLU A 324 -13.20 2.36 -1.06
N ASN A 325 -12.02 2.85 -1.47
CA ASN A 325 -11.58 4.21 -1.14
C ASN A 325 -12.45 5.29 -1.83
N GLN A 326 -12.92 5.06 -3.05
CA GLN A 326 -13.82 5.95 -3.77
C GLN A 326 -15.23 5.92 -3.18
N LEU A 327 -15.75 4.74 -2.82
CA LEU A 327 -17.02 4.58 -2.12
C LEU A 327 -16.98 5.30 -0.78
N LEU A 328 -15.89 5.17 -0.01
CA LEU A 328 -15.72 5.97 1.22
C LEU A 328 -15.59 7.47 0.93
N LYS A 329 -14.84 7.88 -0.10
CA LYS A 329 -14.77 9.29 -0.49
C LYS A 329 -16.13 9.83 -0.89
N ASN A 330 -16.95 9.05 -1.58
CA ASN A 330 -18.29 9.41 -2.05
C ASN A 330 -19.33 9.32 -0.92
N GLU A 331 -19.16 8.42 0.05
CA GLU A 331 -19.93 8.38 1.29
C GLU A 331 -19.60 9.59 2.19
N ILE A 332 -18.34 10.04 2.20
CA ILE A 332 -17.87 11.21 2.94
C ILE A 332 -18.18 12.54 2.21
N LEU A 333 -18.19 12.57 0.87
CA LEU A 333 -18.39 13.80 0.06
C LEU A 333 -19.78 13.90 -0.61
N GLY A 334 -20.60 12.87 -0.53
CA GLY A 334 -22.03 12.91 -0.85
C GLY A 334 -22.36 12.67 -2.33
N GLU A 335 -22.84 11.45 -2.62
CA GLU A 335 -23.93 11.24 -3.57
C GLU A 335 -25.14 10.60 -2.85
N GLN A 336 -26.19 11.39 -2.69
CA GLN A 336 -27.58 11.01 -2.35
C GLN A 336 -27.81 10.11 -1.11
N ILE A 337 -27.14 10.37 0.01
CA ILE A 337 -27.64 9.88 1.30
C ILE A 337 -28.77 10.82 1.75
N ARG A 338 -30.02 10.33 1.74
CA ARG A 338 -31.16 11.01 2.35
C ARG A 338 -30.98 11.00 3.87
N PHE A 339 -30.36 12.04 4.44
CA PHE A 339 -30.26 12.23 5.90
C PHE A 339 -31.56 12.74 6.55
N GLU A 340 -32.67 12.77 5.79
CA GLU A 340 -34.00 13.17 6.26
C GLU A 340 -34.45 12.36 7.49
N THR A 341 -34.00 11.11 7.63
CA THR A 341 -34.28 10.25 8.78
C THR A 341 -33.45 10.55 10.04
N PHE A 342 -32.39 11.37 9.93
CA PHE A 342 -31.47 11.71 11.02
C PHE A 342 -31.42 13.20 11.34
N ASP A 343 -32.43 13.95 10.85
CA ASP A 343 -32.65 15.36 11.18
C ASP A 343 -31.46 16.26 10.79
N VAL A 344 -30.84 15.99 9.63
CA VAL A 344 -29.85 16.88 8.99
C VAL A 344 -30.50 17.50 7.76
N SER A 345 -30.59 18.82 7.75
CA SER A 345 -31.15 19.57 6.63
C SER A 345 -30.18 19.63 5.44
N PRO A 346 -30.69 19.80 4.20
CA PRO A 346 -29.83 19.98 3.03
C PRO A 346 -28.88 21.18 3.13
N LYS A 347 -29.28 22.21 3.90
CA LYS A 347 -28.45 23.39 4.16
C LYS A 347 -27.25 23.04 5.04
N GLU A 348 -27.46 22.26 6.09
CA GLU A 348 -26.40 21.78 6.98
C GLU A 348 -25.43 20.87 6.25
N LEU A 349 -25.94 19.93 5.45
CA LEU A 349 -25.09 19.05 4.64
C LEU A 349 -24.20 19.84 3.68
N LYS A 350 -24.79 20.80 2.95
CA LYS A 350 -24.03 21.67 2.03
C LYS A 350 -23.01 22.52 2.77
N SER A 351 -23.36 23.03 3.95
CA SER A 351 -22.43 23.79 4.79
C SER A 351 -21.23 22.93 5.19
N PHE A 352 -21.48 21.70 5.64
CA PHE A 352 -20.42 20.77 6.03
C PHE A 352 -19.54 20.37 4.83
N GLN A 353 -20.13 20.10 3.66
CA GLN A 353 -19.38 19.80 2.44
C GLN A 353 -18.42 20.94 2.04
N ASN A 354 -18.84 22.19 2.23
CA ASN A 354 -17.96 23.34 1.98
C ASN A 354 -16.75 23.34 2.92
N TYR A 355 -16.97 23.17 4.23
CA TYR A 355 -15.85 23.08 5.19
C TYR A 355 -14.95 21.86 4.91
N ALA A 356 -15.53 20.71 4.57
CA ALA A 356 -14.76 19.51 4.23
C ALA A 356 -13.86 19.74 3.00
N ALA A 357 -14.34 20.49 2.01
CA ALA A 357 -13.55 20.87 0.84
C ALA A 357 -12.46 21.91 1.18
N GLU A 358 -12.78 22.88 2.04
CA GLU A 358 -11.86 23.93 2.49
C GLU A 358 -10.68 23.36 3.28
N VAL A 359 -10.95 22.42 4.19
CA VAL A 359 -9.89 21.79 5.02
C VAL A 359 -9.17 20.64 4.32
N ALA A 360 -9.54 20.30 3.08
CA ALA A 360 -8.96 19.16 2.36
C ALA A 360 -7.42 19.21 2.22
N PRO A 361 -6.77 20.36 1.94
CA PRO A 361 -5.32 20.44 1.89
C PRO A 361 -4.65 20.09 3.23
N GLN A 362 -5.16 20.65 4.34
CA GLN A 362 -4.63 20.36 5.68
C GLN A 362 -4.89 18.91 6.07
N ARG A 363 -6.07 18.36 5.74
CA ARG A 363 -6.40 16.94 5.96
C ARG A 363 -5.42 16.01 5.23
N GLN A 364 -5.02 16.33 4.00
CA GLN A 364 -4.01 15.54 3.26
C GLN A 364 -2.63 15.56 3.91
N GLU A 365 -2.21 16.69 4.49
CA GLU A 365 -0.95 16.75 5.26
C GLU A 365 -1.02 15.85 6.49
N LEU A 366 -2.14 15.91 7.23
CA LEU A 366 -2.36 15.09 8.42
C LEU A 366 -2.44 13.60 8.08
N GLN A 367 -3.04 13.22 6.96
CA GLN A 367 -3.03 11.83 6.48
C GLN A 367 -1.60 11.28 6.33
N ARG A 368 -0.68 12.06 5.73
CA ARG A 368 0.72 11.67 5.61
C ARG A 368 1.40 11.56 6.98
N PHE A 369 1.12 12.49 7.88
CA PHE A 369 1.63 12.48 9.25
C PHE A 369 1.18 11.24 10.03
N TRP A 370 -0.10 10.88 9.96
CA TRP A 370 -0.66 9.68 10.61
C TRP A 370 -0.04 8.39 10.09
N GLN A 371 0.12 8.28 8.77
CA GLN A 371 0.76 7.11 8.16
C GLN A 371 2.22 6.96 8.60
N GLN A 372 2.96 8.07 8.66
CA GLN A 372 4.34 8.07 9.14
C GLN A 372 4.42 7.62 10.61
N MET A 373 3.54 8.12 11.48
CA MET A 373 3.51 7.78 12.91
C MET A 373 3.31 6.27 13.14
N ILE A 374 2.41 5.63 12.40
CA ILE A 374 2.19 4.17 12.50
C ILE A 374 3.43 3.40 12.04
N GLY A 375 4.10 3.86 10.99
CA GLY A 375 5.32 3.24 10.48
C GLY A 375 6.49 3.27 11.46
N GLU A 376 6.60 4.33 12.27
CA GLU A 376 7.68 4.50 13.27
C GLU A 376 7.42 3.73 14.59
N ALA A 377 6.18 3.27 14.85
CA ALA A 377 5.80 2.59 16.09
C ALA A 377 6.47 1.22 16.32
N LYS A 378 7.08 0.62 15.29
CA LYS A 378 7.87 -0.62 15.39
C LYS A 378 9.35 -0.29 15.20
N LYS A 379 10.03 0.02 16.30
CA LYS A 379 11.47 0.27 16.31
C LYS A 379 12.22 -1.03 16.65
N GLU A 380 12.95 -1.55 15.68
CA GLU A 380 13.88 -2.66 15.93
C GLU A 380 15.18 -2.07 16.51
N GLU A 381 15.45 -2.33 17.78
CA GLU A 381 16.70 -1.91 18.40
C GLU A 381 17.73 -3.02 18.34
N SER A 382 18.95 -2.64 17.97
CA SER A 382 20.09 -3.53 17.90
C SER A 382 20.67 -3.70 19.29
N ILE A 383 20.29 -4.78 19.99
CA ILE A 383 20.71 -5.06 21.36
C ILE A 383 21.83 -6.10 21.34
N LYS A 384 22.93 -5.80 22.03
CA LYS A 384 24.00 -6.78 22.24
C LYS A 384 23.48 -7.90 23.14
N LYS A 385 23.40 -9.12 22.60
CA LYS A 385 23.08 -10.34 23.35
C LYS A 385 24.35 -11.16 23.53
N ASP A 386 24.62 -11.52 24.78
CA ASP A 386 25.74 -12.38 25.16
C ASP A 386 25.33 -13.86 25.09
N GLN A 387 26.27 -14.78 25.36
CA GLN A 387 26.07 -16.22 25.33
C GLN A 387 25.50 -16.77 24.01
N GLN A 388 26.00 -16.25 22.89
CA GLN A 388 25.63 -16.65 21.55
C GLN A 388 26.66 -17.64 20.99
N LEU A 389 26.22 -18.50 20.08
CA LEU A 389 27.08 -19.48 19.42
C LEU A 389 28.01 -18.87 18.36
N LYS A 390 27.70 -17.64 17.91
CA LYS A 390 28.44 -16.91 16.86
C LYS A 390 28.42 -15.41 17.18
N GLY A 391 29.48 -14.70 16.79
CA GLY A 391 29.61 -13.25 16.98
C GLY A 391 31.01 -12.85 17.45
N LEU A 392 31.12 -11.72 18.15
CA LEU A 392 32.36 -11.29 18.80
C LEU A 392 32.57 -12.05 20.10
N LEU A 393 33.77 -12.53 20.35
CA LEU A 393 34.10 -13.24 21.59
C LEU A 393 33.72 -12.38 22.80
N ASP A 394 32.90 -12.93 23.69
CA ASP A 394 32.47 -12.26 24.92
C ASP A 394 33.17 -12.88 26.12
N VAL A 395 34.04 -12.11 26.76
CA VAL A 395 34.90 -12.60 27.84
C VAL A 395 34.07 -13.15 29.01
N ASN A 396 32.94 -12.54 29.33
CA ASN A 396 32.07 -13.00 30.42
C ASN A 396 31.42 -14.35 30.09
N SER A 397 30.99 -14.52 28.84
CA SER A 397 30.43 -15.76 28.32
C SER A 397 31.48 -16.88 28.25
N VAL A 398 32.73 -16.55 27.87
CA VAL A 398 33.89 -17.47 27.93
C VAL A 398 34.15 -17.93 29.36
N ILE A 399 34.19 -17.01 30.32
CA ILE A 399 34.40 -17.34 31.73
C ILE A 399 33.28 -18.26 32.25
N HIS A 400 32.02 -17.97 31.90
CA HIS A 400 30.87 -18.80 32.31
C HIS A 400 30.90 -20.21 31.70
N HIS A 401 31.38 -20.35 30.47
CA HIS A 401 31.41 -21.62 29.74
C HIS A 401 32.82 -22.22 29.64
N TYR A 402 33.73 -21.88 30.55
CA TYR A 402 35.12 -22.32 30.50
C TYR A 402 35.28 -23.84 30.53
N VAL A 403 34.46 -24.54 31.32
CA VAL A 403 34.47 -26.02 31.39
C VAL A 403 34.10 -26.62 30.04
N ALA A 404 33.05 -26.10 29.40
CA ALA A 404 32.63 -26.55 28.07
C ALA A 404 33.69 -26.21 27.01
N LEU A 405 34.42 -25.10 27.17
CA LEU A 405 35.50 -24.71 26.27
C LEU A 405 36.68 -25.68 26.35
N ASP A 406 37.09 -26.08 27.55
CA ASP A 406 38.16 -27.07 27.78
C ASP A 406 37.80 -28.43 27.17
N GLU A 407 36.55 -28.88 27.34
CA GLU A 407 36.04 -30.10 26.71
C GLU A 407 35.99 -29.99 25.17
N ALA A 408 35.60 -28.81 24.65
CA ALA A 408 35.59 -28.53 23.21
C ALA A 408 37.00 -28.49 22.61
N GLU A 409 38.01 -28.00 23.34
CA GLU A 409 39.42 -28.02 22.91
C GLU A 409 39.95 -29.45 22.80
N GLN A 410 39.61 -30.32 23.77
CA GLN A 410 40.04 -31.73 23.76
C GLN A 410 39.38 -32.53 22.64
N THR A 411 38.14 -32.20 22.28
CA THR A 411 37.36 -32.92 21.26
C THR A 411 37.41 -32.26 19.88
N GLY A 412 37.91 -31.03 19.79
CA GLY A 412 37.93 -30.22 18.57
C GLY A 412 36.55 -29.70 18.13
N ASN A 413 35.52 -29.77 18.98
CA ASN A 413 34.14 -29.43 18.62
C ASN A 413 33.63 -28.17 19.35
N TYR A 414 33.68 -27.04 18.65
CA TYR A 414 33.25 -25.74 19.18
C TYR A 414 31.83 -25.31 18.76
N LYS A 415 31.09 -26.16 18.03
CA LYS A 415 29.83 -25.76 17.37
C LYS A 415 28.75 -25.28 18.34
N ASN A 416 28.75 -25.77 19.57
CA ASN A 416 27.70 -25.51 20.55
C ASN A 416 28.20 -24.67 21.74
N LEU A 417 29.24 -23.85 21.54
CA LEU A 417 29.83 -23.07 22.61
C LEU A 417 29.27 -21.64 22.65
N PRO A 418 28.40 -21.30 23.63
CA PRO A 418 27.77 -19.98 23.72
C PRO A 418 28.72 -18.97 24.37
N ILE A 419 29.83 -18.66 23.70
CA ILE A 419 30.88 -17.76 24.21
C ILE A 419 30.98 -16.43 23.46
N PHE A 420 30.12 -16.22 22.47
CA PHE A 420 30.12 -15.03 21.66
C PHE A 420 29.01 -14.06 22.08
N SER A 421 29.11 -12.83 21.60
CA SER A 421 28.07 -11.83 21.66
C SER A 421 27.76 -11.33 20.25
N ARG A 422 26.49 -11.09 19.97
CA ARG A 422 26.06 -10.48 18.71
C ARG A 422 24.97 -9.47 18.97
N TYR A 423 24.92 -8.45 18.13
CA TYR A 423 23.81 -7.52 18.14
C TYR A 423 22.63 -8.17 17.42
N LEU A 424 21.55 -8.42 18.15
CA LEU A 424 20.29 -8.93 17.62
C LEU A 424 19.28 -7.79 17.56
N LEU A 425 18.50 -7.76 16.49
CA LEU A 425 17.35 -6.87 16.41
C LEU A 425 16.25 -7.48 17.28
N GLU A 426 15.93 -6.83 18.38
CA GLU A 426 14.72 -7.14 19.13
C GLU A 426 13.65 -6.12 18.77
N THR A 427 12.48 -6.63 18.38
CA THR A 427 11.28 -5.80 18.31
C THR A 427 10.90 -5.45 19.74
N GLN A 428 11.25 -4.25 20.19
CA GLN A 428 10.61 -3.69 21.39
C GLN A 428 9.24 -3.18 20.97
N ALA A 429 8.23 -4.06 21.01
CA ALA A 429 6.85 -3.63 20.88
C ALA A 429 6.52 -2.82 22.14
N LYS A 430 6.51 -1.49 22.04
CA LYS A 430 5.92 -0.64 23.08
C LYS A 430 4.47 -1.11 23.25
N LYS A 431 4.06 -1.42 24.48
CA LYS A 431 2.66 -1.77 24.77
C LYS A 431 1.83 -0.53 24.46
N LEU A 432 1.04 -0.56 23.38
CA LEU A 432 0.14 0.54 23.02
C LEU A 432 -1.16 0.35 23.80
N PRO A 433 -1.93 1.43 24.00
CA PRO A 433 -3.26 1.31 24.59
C PRO A 433 -4.20 0.52 23.66
N GLU A 434 -5.18 -0.16 24.24
CA GLU A 434 -6.26 -0.80 23.48
C GLU A 434 -7.18 0.25 22.85
N ALA A 435 -7.35 1.39 23.53
CA ALA A 435 -8.21 2.47 23.08
C ALA A 435 -7.64 3.86 23.39
N ILE A 436 -7.87 4.78 22.48
CA ILE A 436 -7.60 6.20 22.63
C ILE A 436 -8.94 6.93 22.47
N ARG A 437 -9.33 7.70 23.47
CA ARG A 437 -10.52 8.55 23.44
C ARG A 437 -10.12 10.01 23.36
N ILE A 438 -10.77 10.76 22.48
CA ILE A 438 -10.56 12.20 22.32
C ILE A 438 -11.92 12.90 22.43
N ALA A 439 -12.06 13.80 23.39
CA ALA A 439 -13.22 14.67 23.51
C ALA A 439 -12.90 16.08 23.02
N LEU A 440 -13.71 16.58 22.11
CA LEU A 440 -13.70 17.97 21.69
C LEU A 440 -14.79 18.72 22.46
N VAL A 441 -14.43 19.76 23.20
CA VAL A 441 -15.34 20.57 24.02
C VAL A 441 -15.30 21.98 23.46
N ILE A 442 -16.36 22.40 22.77
CA ILE A 442 -16.34 23.64 21.97
C ILE A 442 -17.35 24.63 22.52
N ASP A 443 -16.87 25.84 22.75
CA ASP A 443 -17.68 26.96 23.22
C ASP A 443 -18.70 27.36 22.14
N ASN A 444 -19.96 27.39 22.53
CA ASN A 444 -21.10 27.81 21.71
C ASN A 444 -21.87 28.97 22.38
N SER A 445 -21.22 29.68 23.30
CA SER A 445 -21.77 30.82 24.02
C SER A 445 -21.94 32.06 23.15
N GLY A 446 -22.67 33.05 23.67
CA GLY A 446 -22.98 34.32 23.00
C GLY A 446 -21.79 35.22 22.68
N SER A 447 -20.61 34.97 23.27
CA SER A 447 -19.39 35.72 22.97
C SER A 447 -18.74 35.31 21.65
N MET A 448 -19.03 34.08 21.19
CA MET A 448 -18.55 33.53 19.92
C MET A 448 -19.14 34.31 18.74
N ASN A 449 -18.40 35.30 18.25
CA ASN A 449 -18.80 36.06 17.07
C ASN A 449 -18.70 35.20 15.79
N ALA A 450 -19.26 35.70 14.68
CA ALA A 450 -19.29 34.96 13.42
C ALA A 450 -17.89 34.49 12.96
N GLU A 451 -16.86 35.33 13.08
CA GLU A 451 -15.50 34.97 12.66
C GLU A 451 -14.92 33.82 13.49
N LYS A 452 -15.11 33.87 14.82
CA LYS A 452 -14.68 32.80 15.74
C LYS A 452 -15.42 31.49 15.49
N ILE A 453 -16.72 31.56 15.20
CA ILE A 453 -17.54 30.39 14.88
C ILE A 453 -17.04 29.72 13.60
N GLU A 454 -16.76 30.48 12.54
CA GLU A 454 -16.26 29.92 11.28
C GLU A 454 -14.94 29.15 11.48
N ILE A 455 -14.00 29.75 12.20
CA ILE A 455 -12.72 29.11 12.51
C ILE A 455 -12.88 27.90 13.44
N ALA A 456 -13.79 27.95 14.42
CA ALA A 456 -14.11 26.81 15.26
C ALA A 456 -14.71 25.65 14.44
N ARG A 457 -15.58 25.95 13.47
CA ARG A 457 -16.15 24.96 12.54
C ARG A 457 -15.09 24.32 11.66
N GLU A 458 -14.19 25.11 11.06
CA GLU A 458 -13.05 24.60 10.30
C GLU A 458 -12.17 23.68 11.17
N THR A 459 -11.86 24.12 12.39
CA THR A 459 -11.05 23.38 13.36
C THR A 459 -11.67 22.04 13.72
N VAL A 460 -12.97 22.02 14.02
CA VAL A 460 -13.70 20.78 14.33
C VAL A 460 -13.78 19.87 13.11
N ALA A 461 -14.06 20.43 11.93
CA ALA A 461 -14.13 19.66 10.69
C ALA A 461 -12.79 18.97 10.36
N VAL A 462 -11.68 19.72 10.35
CA VAL A 462 -10.36 19.14 10.06
C VAL A 462 -9.94 18.12 11.10
N THR A 463 -10.23 18.37 12.38
CA THR A 463 -9.86 17.47 13.48
C THR A 463 -10.64 16.16 13.41
N LEU A 464 -11.98 16.21 13.29
CA LEU A 464 -12.80 15.00 13.25
C LEU A 464 -12.50 14.16 12.00
N LEU A 465 -12.42 14.80 10.82
CA LEU A 465 -12.16 14.11 9.56
C LEU A 465 -10.75 13.49 9.50
N SER A 466 -9.74 14.18 10.05
CA SER A 466 -8.37 13.66 10.08
C SER A 466 -8.20 12.52 11.09
N LEU A 467 -8.89 12.57 12.24
CA LEU A 467 -8.87 11.47 13.21
C LEU A 467 -9.68 10.26 12.72
N GLU A 468 -10.71 10.45 11.92
CA GLU A 468 -11.42 9.35 11.25
C GLU A 468 -10.50 8.62 10.25
N ASP A 469 -9.69 9.37 9.48
CA ASP A 469 -8.67 8.76 8.62
C ASP A 469 -7.61 8.02 9.45
N PHE A 470 -7.19 8.58 10.59
CA PHE A 470 -6.22 7.93 11.46
C PHE A 470 -6.76 6.63 12.06
N ASN A 471 -8.02 6.60 12.53
CA ASN A 471 -8.64 5.38 13.04
C ASN A 471 -8.65 4.28 11.97
N ARG A 472 -8.95 4.62 10.71
CA ARG A 472 -8.88 3.67 9.59
C ARG A 472 -7.49 3.10 9.40
N TYR A 473 -6.46 3.93 9.47
CA TYR A 473 -5.08 3.46 9.36
C TYR A 473 -4.68 2.54 10.52
N LEU A 474 -5.16 2.79 11.74
CA LEU A 474 -4.95 1.92 12.90
C LEU A 474 -5.63 0.56 12.70
N GLU A 475 -6.86 0.53 12.19
CA GLU A 475 -7.59 -0.71 11.87
C GLU A 475 -6.87 -1.55 10.80
N GLN A 476 -6.41 -0.91 9.73
CA GLN A 476 -5.63 -1.55 8.65
C GLN A 476 -4.25 -2.04 9.10
N SER A 477 -3.68 -1.42 10.15
CA SER A 477 -2.32 -1.70 10.62
C SER A 477 -2.29 -2.60 11.87
N THR A 478 -3.41 -3.25 12.22
CA THR A 478 -3.52 -4.15 13.39
C THR A 478 -2.48 -5.26 13.40
N VAL A 479 -2.22 -5.87 12.23
CA VAL A 479 -1.16 -6.88 12.05
C VAL A 479 0.23 -6.28 12.28
N LYS A 480 0.47 -5.04 11.82
CA LYS A 480 1.76 -4.35 11.98
C LYS A 480 2.04 -3.94 13.43
N LEU A 481 1.00 -3.58 14.18
CA LEU A 481 1.08 -3.12 15.56
C LEU A 481 1.07 -4.26 16.60
N ASN A 482 0.83 -5.51 16.18
CA ASN A 482 0.62 -6.70 17.03
C ASN A 482 -0.47 -6.53 18.11
N GLN A 483 -1.27 -5.46 18.02
CA GLN A 483 -2.35 -5.13 18.94
C GLN A 483 -3.34 -4.22 18.23
N ARG A 484 -4.62 -4.36 18.58
CA ARG A 484 -5.68 -3.51 18.04
C ARG A 484 -5.81 -2.25 18.90
N VAL A 485 -5.51 -1.10 18.30
CA VAL A 485 -5.75 0.22 18.90
C VAL A 485 -7.01 0.80 18.27
N GLN A 486 -7.99 1.17 19.10
CA GLN A 486 -9.21 1.86 18.65
C GLN A 486 -9.14 3.35 18.98
N LEU A 487 -9.38 4.22 18.00
CA LEU A 487 -9.49 5.66 18.22
C LEU A 487 -10.95 6.10 18.16
N GLN A 488 -11.43 6.71 19.24
CA GLN A 488 -12.82 7.16 19.37
C GLN A 488 -12.86 8.67 19.65
N THR A 489 -13.73 9.38 18.95
CA THR A 489 -13.92 10.82 19.14
C THR A 489 -15.31 11.13 19.68
N GLN A 490 -15.43 12.15 20.51
CA GLN A 490 -16.71 12.73 20.92
C GLN A 490 -16.69 14.25 20.80
N THR A 491 -17.86 14.86 20.65
CA THR A 491 -18.02 16.31 20.57
C THR A 491 -19.07 16.79 21.56
N TRP A 492 -18.70 17.76 22.38
CA TRP A 492 -19.57 18.49 23.31
C TRP A 492 -19.60 19.95 22.91
N LEU A 493 -20.79 20.53 22.92
CA LEU A 493 -20.98 21.97 22.83
C LEU A 493 -21.42 22.49 24.20
N PHE A 494 -20.88 23.64 24.61
CA PHE A 494 -21.20 24.25 25.89
C PHE A 494 -21.47 25.74 25.79
N GLY A 495 -22.40 26.20 26.63
CA GLY A 495 -22.76 27.59 26.84
C GLY A 495 -23.36 27.72 28.24
N SER A 496 -24.58 28.25 28.37
CA SER A 496 -25.33 28.27 29.64
C SER A 496 -25.74 26.87 30.09
N GLN A 497 -25.79 25.94 29.13
CA GLN A 497 -26.00 24.51 29.29
C GLN A 497 -24.99 23.81 28.38
N PHE A 498 -24.78 22.52 28.59
CA PHE A 498 -23.92 21.71 27.73
C PHE A 498 -24.70 20.52 27.18
N TYR A 499 -24.32 20.04 25.99
CA TYR A 499 -24.90 18.85 25.40
C TYR A 499 -23.91 18.11 24.52
N GLN A 500 -24.04 16.78 24.51
CA GLN A 500 -23.23 15.93 23.64
C GLN A 500 -23.86 15.90 22.24
N VAL A 501 -23.09 16.30 21.24
CA VAL A 501 -23.52 16.24 19.84
C VAL A 501 -23.15 14.91 19.22
N LYS A 502 -21.89 14.48 19.43
CA LYS A 502 -21.35 13.22 18.92
C LYS A 502 -20.86 12.36 20.07
N PRO A 503 -21.40 11.15 20.28
CA PRO A 503 -20.85 10.20 21.23
C PRO A 503 -19.65 9.44 20.63
N PHE A 504 -18.92 8.70 21.48
CA PHE A 504 -17.77 7.88 21.05
C PHE A 504 -18.13 6.80 20.03
N ALA A 505 -19.31 6.19 20.15
CA ALA A 505 -19.75 5.13 19.27
C ALA A 505 -21.29 5.11 19.12
N LEU A 506 -21.75 4.75 17.93
CA LEU A 506 -23.15 4.42 17.61
C LEU A 506 -23.12 3.16 16.73
N ALA A 507 -24.19 2.36 16.80
CA ALA A 507 -24.30 1.15 15.99
C ALA A 507 -24.53 1.46 14.51
N ASP A 508 -25.24 2.55 14.19
CA ASP A 508 -25.50 2.98 12.82
C ASP A 508 -24.43 3.98 12.35
N GLN A 509 -23.66 3.60 11.32
CA GLN A 509 -22.66 4.47 10.72
C GLN A 509 -23.27 5.75 10.12
N LYS A 510 -24.49 5.69 9.57
CA LYS A 510 -25.17 6.87 9.01
C LYS A 510 -25.58 7.84 10.10
N GLU A 511 -26.03 7.32 11.23
CA GLU A 511 -26.29 8.15 12.41
C GLU A 511 -24.99 8.79 12.91
N MET A 512 -23.89 8.04 12.97
CA MET A 512 -22.56 8.58 13.34
C MET A 512 -22.13 9.72 12.41
N GLN A 513 -22.25 9.55 11.10
CA GLN A 513 -21.95 10.60 10.12
C GLN A 513 -22.85 11.83 10.32
N SER A 514 -24.14 11.65 10.61
CA SER A 514 -25.04 12.76 10.93
C SER A 514 -24.56 13.56 12.16
N LYS A 515 -24.01 12.89 13.18
CA LYS A 515 -23.46 13.56 14.37
C LYS A 515 -22.16 14.31 14.09
N ILE A 516 -21.33 13.84 13.14
CA ILE A 516 -20.15 14.57 12.67
C ILE A 516 -20.56 15.86 11.96
N ILE A 517 -21.55 15.79 11.05
CA ILE A 517 -22.12 16.97 10.39
C ILE A 517 -22.65 17.96 11.44
N LYS A 518 -23.47 17.48 12.36
CA LYS A 518 -24.05 18.31 13.44
C LYS A 518 -22.99 18.92 14.37
N SER A 519 -21.87 18.24 14.59
CA SER A 519 -20.75 18.78 15.40
C SER A 519 -20.17 20.06 14.82
N VAL A 520 -20.28 20.24 13.50
CA VAL A 520 -19.85 21.46 12.81
C VAL A 520 -21.02 22.42 12.66
N THR A 521 -22.20 21.95 12.26
CA THR A 521 -23.30 22.85 11.87
C THR A 521 -24.07 23.46 13.04
N LEU A 522 -24.11 22.80 14.20
CA LEU A 522 -24.77 23.33 15.40
C LEU A 522 -23.98 24.44 16.11
N LEU A 523 -22.70 24.61 15.78
CA LEU A 523 -21.91 25.74 16.29
C LEU A 523 -22.45 27.05 15.72
N ASN A 524 -23.12 27.85 16.54
CA ASN A 524 -23.79 29.09 16.14
C ASN A 524 -23.69 30.23 17.16
N GLY A 525 -23.11 30.00 18.35
CA GLY A 525 -22.93 31.01 19.39
C GLY A 525 -24.22 31.42 20.11
N GLU A 526 -25.27 30.59 20.10
CA GLU A 526 -26.58 30.98 20.64
C GLU A 526 -26.82 30.51 22.10
N ASP A 527 -25.90 29.77 22.72
CA ASP A 527 -26.15 29.06 23.98
C ASP A 527 -25.97 29.92 25.26
N GLY A 528 -25.77 31.23 25.14
CA GLY A 528 -25.78 32.18 26.28
C GLY A 528 -24.44 32.34 27.00
N ALA A 529 -24.35 32.05 28.32
CA ALA A 529 -23.14 32.21 29.14
C ALA A 529 -22.10 31.08 28.92
N THR A 530 -21.01 31.04 29.69
CA THR A 530 -19.92 30.05 29.53
C THR A 530 -19.77 29.20 30.81
N ASP A 531 -20.33 27.98 30.82
CA ASP A 531 -20.21 26.98 31.91
C ASP A 531 -19.51 25.70 31.42
N ASP A 532 -18.20 25.83 31.21
CA ASP A 532 -17.24 24.75 30.92
C ASP A 532 -17.14 23.73 32.08
N ALA A 533 -17.18 24.21 33.32
CA ALA A 533 -17.02 23.41 34.53
C ALA A 533 -18.07 22.29 34.64
N SER A 534 -19.33 22.58 34.32
CA SER A 534 -20.40 21.58 34.33
C SER A 534 -20.21 20.51 33.25
N CYS A 535 -19.70 20.88 32.07
CA CYS A 535 -19.38 19.94 31.00
C CYS A 535 -18.26 18.97 31.41
N PHE A 536 -17.18 19.49 32.01
CA PHE A 536 -16.09 18.65 32.50
C PHE A 536 -16.53 17.68 33.61
N LYS A 537 -17.40 18.14 34.52
CA LYS A 537 -17.99 17.27 35.55
C LYS A 537 -18.86 16.15 34.94
N GLN A 538 -19.58 16.43 33.86
CA GLN A 538 -20.33 15.39 33.15
C GLN A 538 -19.39 14.37 32.50
N ILE A 539 -18.34 14.83 31.80
CA ILE A 539 -17.34 13.94 31.20
C ILE A 539 -16.75 12.97 32.25
N LEU A 540 -16.47 13.48 33.45
CA LEU A 540 -16.00 12.67 34.57
C LEU A 540 -17.07 11.69 35.10
N ALA A 541 -18.33 12.13 35.16
CA ALA A 541 -19.46 11.32 35.62
C ALA A 541 -19.81 10.18 34.65
N ASP A 542 -19.61 10.37 33.35
CA ASP A 542 -19.87 9.38 32.31
C ASP A 542 -18.84 8.23 32.31
N LEU A 543 -17.71 8.38 33.03
CA LEU A 543 -16.70 7.33 33.16
C LEU A 543 -17.23 6.18 34.02
N THR A 544 -17.29 4.99 33.43
CA THR A 544 -17.60 3.77 34.19
C THR A 544 -16.44 3.38 35.11
N ALA A 545 -16.70 2.55 36.11
CA ALA A 545 -15.64 1.98 36.95
C ALA A 545 -14.60 1.20 36.13
N GLN A 546 -15.01 0.58 35.02
CA GLN A 546 -14.10 -0.11 34.10
C GLN A 546 -13.21 0.86 33.33
N ASP A 547 -13.75 1.99 32.86
CA ASP A 547 -12.96 3.01 32.18
C ASP A 547 -11.86 3.55 33.10
N LYS A 548 -12.18 3.86 34.36
CA LYS A 548 -11.20 4.34 35.35
C LYS A 548 -10.07 3.32 35.58
N LEU A 549 -10.40 2.03 35.67
CA LEU A 549 -9.39 0.98 35.80
C LEU A 549 -8.51 0.85 34.55
N LYS A 550 -9.10 0.94 33.36
CA LYS A 550 -8.34 0.90 32.10
C LYS A 550 -7.40 2.10 31.93
N ILE A 551 -7.83 3.28 32.36
CA ILE A 551 -6.99 4.49 32.38
C ILE A 551 -5.80 4.30 33.33
N GLN A 552 -6.03 3.83 34.55
CA GLN A 552 -4.97 3.55 35.52
C GLN A 552 -3.94 2.51 35.04
N ARG A 553 -4.37 1.56 34.18
CA ARG A 553 -3.50 0.53 33.59
C ARG A 553 -2.79 0.98 32.30
N GLY A 554 -3.11 2.17 31.78
CA GLY A 554 -2.65 2.65 30.48
C GLY A 554 -3.24 1.89 29.29
N GLU A 555 -4.31 1.11 29.49
CA GLU A 555 -5.04 0.39 28.43
C GLU A 555 -6.00 1.32 27.68
N LEU A 556 -6.47 2.39 28.35
CA LEU A 556 -7.26 3.46 27.77
C LEU A 556 -6.54 4.79 27.99
N VAL A 557 -6.22 5.50 26.92
CA VAL A 557 -5.73 6.89 27.00
C VAL A 557 -6.88 7.83 26.65
N TYR A 558 -7.06 8.89 27.42
CA TYR A 558 -8.17 9.83 27.22
C TYR A 558 -7.67 11.28 27.24
N PHE A 559 -7.90 11.98 26.14
CA PHE A 559 -7.66 13.41 25.99
C PHE A 559 -8.96 14.22 25.91
N VAL A 560 -8.93 15.43 26.46
CA VAL A 560 -9.96 16.46 26.31
C VAL A 560 -9.32 17.72 25.74
N PHE A 561 -9.88 18.26 24.66
CA PHE A 561 -9.44 19.50 24.05
C PHE A 561 -10.59 20.50 24.04
N GLU A 562 -10.40 21.63 24.72
CA GLU A 562 -11.36 22.71 24.77
C GLU A 562 -10.99 23.83 23.79
N VAL A 563 -11.99 24.42 23.12
CA VAL A 563 -11.86 25.69 22.40
C VAL A 563 -12.85 26.68 23.01
N THR A 564 -12.34 27.82 23.50
CA THR A 564 -13.16 28.89 24.10
C THR A 564 -12.66 30.27 23.69
N ASP A 565 -13.53 31.27 23.64
CA ASP A 565 -13.16 32.64 23.34
C ASP A 565 -13.07 33.57 24.57
N GLY A 566 -13.30 33.00 25.75
CA GLY A 566 -13.40 33.71 27.01
C GLY A 566 -12.68 32.99 28.14
N ALA A 567 -13.01 33.39 29.37
CA ALA A 567 -12.59 32.69 30.58
C ALA A 567 -13.84 32.17 31.29
N SER A 568 -13.73 31.04 31.97
CA SER A 568 -14.84 30.41 32.70
C SER A 568 -15.60 31.43 33.56
N SER A 569 -16.94 31.35 33.54
CA SER A 569 -17.79 32.14 34.45
C SER A 569 -17.62 31.70 35.90
N PHE A 570 -17.08 30.49 36.14
CA PHE A 570 -16.83 29.91 37.45
C PHE A 570 -15.39 29.36 37.57
N PRO A 571 -14.36 30.23 37.62
CA PRO A 571 -12.95 29.83 37.52
C PRO A 571 -12.50 28.82 38.58
N GLY A 572 -13.01 28.94 39.81
CA GLY A 572 -12.71 27.98 40.88
C GLY A 572 -13.26 26.59 40.61
N ALA A 573 -14.49 26.50 40.10
CA ALA A 573 -15.16 25.24 39.79
C ALA A 573 -14.56 24.57 38.55
N ALA A 574 -14.18 25.36 37.53
CA ALA A 574 -13.48 24.86 36.35
C ALA A 574 -12.11 24.26 36.73
N LYS A 575 -11.34 24.98 37.57
CA LYS A 575 -10.04 24.50 38.05
C LYS A 575 -10.14 23.22 38.87
N GLU A 576 -11.16 23.11 39.72
CA GLU A 576 -11.44 21.89 40.48
C GLU A 576 -11.77 20.73 39.52
N ALA A 577 -12.67 20.93 38.55
CA ALA A 577 -13.03 19.90 37.58
C ALA A 577 -11.84 19.45 36.71
N ILE A 578 -10.97 20.37 36.29
CA ILE A 578 -9.71 20.05 35.59
C ILE A 578 -8.81 19.20 36.47
N THR A 579 -8.69 19.54 37.76
CA THR A 579 -7.88 18.78 38.71
C THR A 579 -8.43 17.36 38.86
N ASP A 580 -9.74 17.19 39.00
CA ASP A 580 -10.39 15.88 39.12
C ASP A 580 -10.18 15.00 37.87
N LEU A 581 -10.23 15.59 36.67
CA LEU A 581 -9.93 14.89 35.41
C LEU A 581 -8.47 14.42 35.36
N LEU A 582 -7.54 15.29 35.74
CA LEU A 582 -6.11 14.98 35.78
C LEU A 582 -5.79 13.89 36.82
N GLU A 583 -6.40 13.93 38.00
CA GLU A 583 -6.26 12.88 39.02
C GLU A 583 -6.79 11.53 38.55
N CYS A 584 -7.78 11.52 37.65
CA CYS A 584 -8.27 10.31 36.99
C CYS A 584 -7.37 9.82 35.84
N GLY A 585 -6.31 10.55 35.48
CA GLY A 585 -5.40 10.21 34.39
C GLY A 585 -5.86 10.68 33.00
N ILE A 586 -6.79 11.65 32.94
CA ILE A 586 -7.27 12.26 31.69
C ILE A 586 -6.46 13.52 31.41
N GLU A 587 -5.84 13.60 30.24
CA GLU A 587 -5.09 14.77 29.83
C GLU A 587 -6.01 15.80 29.20
N ILE A 588 -5.93 17.06 29.66
CA ILE A 588 -6.81 18.14 29.18
C ILE A 588 -6.01 19.38 28.79
N PHE A 589 -6.44 20.02 27.70
CA PHE A 589 -5.87 21.23 27.12
C PHE A 589 -6.97 22.18 26.66
N SER A 590 -6.71 23.48 26.70
CA SER A 590 -7.66 24.51 26.26
C SER A 590 -7.00 25.52 25.31
N PHE A 591 -7.72 25.95 24.29
CA PHE A 591 -7.32 26.96 23.32
C PHE A 591 -8.19 28.20 23.47
N GLN A 592 -7.59 29.32 23.90
CA GLN A 592 -8.27 30.61 24.01
C GLN A 592 -8.15 31.38 22.70
N ILE A 593 -9.28 31.76 22.10
CA ILE A 593 -9.34 32.51 20.83
C ILE A 593 -9.84 33.94 20.99
N GLY A 594 -9.28 34.87 20.20
CA GLY A 594 -9.69 36.26 20.13
C GLY A 594 -8.88 37.16 21.08
N LYS A 595 -9.42 38.36 21.35
CA LYS A 595 -8.79 39.36 22.22
C LYS A 595 -9.44 39.35 23.62
N PRO A 596 -8.99 38.50 24.56
CA PRO A 596 -9.45 38.58 25.93
C PRO A 596 -9.09 39.95 26.54
N ASN A 597 -9.90 40.45 27.47
CA ASN A 597 -9.48 41.58 28.29
C ASN A 597 -8.46 41.10 29.34
N GLN A 598 -7.74 42.03 29.97
CA GLN A 598 -6.70 41.70 30.95
C GLN A 598 -7.21 40.85 32.15
N GLN A 599 -8.51 40.94 32.46
CA GLN A 599 -9.11 40.13 33.51
C GLN A 599 -9.36 38.68 33.03
N ASN A 600 -9.80 38.50 31.79
CA ASN A 600 -10.03 37.21 31.17
C ASN A 600 -8.71 36.45 30.95
N GLU A 601 -7.64 37.14 30.52
CA GLU A 601 -6.30 36.53 30.42
C GLU A 601 -5.82 36.00 31.77
N LYS A 602 -5.93 36.80 32.84
CA LYS A 602 -5.56 36.39 34.19
C LYS A 602 -6.41 35.22 34.69
N THR A 603 -7.68 35.22 34.35
CA THR A 603 -8.61 34.16 34.77
C THR A 603 -8.30 32.87 34.03
N PHE A 604 -8.06 32.93 32.73
CA PHE A 604 -7.67 31.79 31.91
C PHE A 604 -6.33 31.19 32.39
N ASP A 605 -5.33 32.03 32.62
CA ASP A 605 -4.03 31.58 33.16
C ASP A 605 -4.17 30.95 34.55
N PHE A 606 -5.02 31.53 35.42
CA PHE A 606 -5.33 30.96 36.73
C PHE A 606 -5.95 29.56 36.64
N VAL A 607 -6.89 29.36 35.70
CA VAL A 607 -7.61 28.08 35.52
C VAL A 607 -6.72 27.03 34.87
N TRP A 608 -5.94 27.39 33.85
CA TRP A 608 -5.30 26.43 32.95
C TRP A 608 -3.81 26.23 33.14
N ASN A 609 -3.10 27.17 33.77
CA ASN A 609 -1.63 27.15 33.84
C ASN A 609 -1.10 27.18 35.28
N GLN A 610 -1.72 27.96 36.16
CA GLN A 610 -1.22 28.13 37.53
C GLN A 610 -1.44 26.88 38.38
N GLY A 611 -0.35 26.32 38.92
CA GLY A 611 -0.41 25.17 39.84
C GLY A 611 -0.31 23.81 39.15
N PHE A 612 -0.15 23.77 37.82
CA PHE A 612 0.15 22.55 37.07
C PHE A 612 1.63 22.46 36.70
N SER A 613 2.10 21.24 36.44
CA SER A 613 3.51 20.98 36.10
C SER A 613 3.95 21.58 34.76
N PHE A 614 3.02 21.80 33.84
CA PHE A 614 3.23 22.48 32.58
C PHE A 614 1.96 23.25 32.15
N PRO A 615 2.09 24.30 31.31
CA PRO A 615 0.93 25.04 30.80
C PRO A 615 -0.01 24.16 29.99
N ARG A 616 -1.31 24.22 30.29
CA ARG A 616 -2.36 23.47 29.57
C ARG A 616 -3.28 24.38 28.75
N GLY A 617 -3.28 25.67 29.05
CA GLY A 617 -3.99 26.70 28.31
C GLY A 617 -3.09 27.35 27.28
N ILE A 618 -3.54 27.37 26.03
CA ILE A 618 -2.83 27.93 24.88
C ILE A 618 -3.57 29.18 24.44
N ASP A 619 -2.89 30.32 24.54
CA ASP A 619 -3.41 31.58 24.00
C ASP A 619 -3.13 31.64 22.49
N VAL A 620 -4.20 31.56 21.69
CA VAL A 620 -4.15 31.73 20.23
C VAL A 620 -4.17 33.22 19.86
N GLY A 621 -4.71 34.06 20.73
CA GLY A 621 -4.83 35.50 20.53
C GLY A 621 -5.73 35.90 19.36
N GLU A 622 -5.42 37.05 18.76
CA GLU A 622 -6.19 37.64 17.65
C GLU A 622 -6.00 36.91 16.31
N GLU A 623 -4.92 36.15 16.15
CA GLU A 623 -4.64 35.38 14.93
C GLU A 623 -5.38 34.03 14.95
N ILE A 624 -6.70 34.10 15.12
CA ILE A 624 -7.56 32.93 15.32
C ILE A 624 -7.45 31.91 14.19
N GLN A 625 -7.07 32.32 12.97
CA GLN A 625 -6.86 31.43 11.82
C GLN A 625 -5.76 30.38 12.07
N LYS A 626 -4.93 30.54 13.11
CA LYS A 626 -3.94 29.54 13.52
C LYS A 626 -4.54 28.37 14.31
N LEU A 627 -5.76 28.50 14.84
CA LEU A 627 -6.39 27.49 15.70
C LEU A 627 -6.45 26.10 15.05
N PRO A 628 -6.91 25.91 13.78
CA PRO A 628 -6.98 24.59 13.17
C PRO A 628 -5.62 23.88 13.18
N ARG A 629 -4.54 24.62 12.93
CA ARG A 629 -3.20 24.06 12.89
C ARG A 629 -2.66 23.77 14.29
N LEU A 630 -2.80 24.72 15.22
CA LEU A 630 -2.35 24.55 16.60
C LEU A 630 -3.01 23.36 17.30
N MET A 631 -4.32 23.19 17.08
CA MET A 631 -5.07 22.08 17.67
C MET A 631 -4.65 20.74 17.08
N THR A 632 -4.54 20.64 15.74
CA THR A 632 -4.13 19.40 15.07
C THR A 632 -2.67 19.04 15.36
N ASP A 633 -1.77 20.02 15.48
CA ASP A 633 -0.38 19.80 15.89
C ASP A 633 -0.28 19.34 17.35
N MET A 634 -1.09 19.89 18.27
CA MET A 634 -1.12 19.44 19.67
C MET A 634 -1.66 18.02 19.80
N ILE A 635 -2.77 17.71 19.13
CA ILE A 635 -3.31 16.33 19.08
C ILE A 635 -2.25 15.39 18.50
N GLY A 636 -1.61 15.78 17.40
CA GLY A 636 -0.55 15.02 16.77
C GLY A 636 0.64 14.78 17.70
N TYR A 637 1.05 15.79 18.47
CA TYR A 637 2.10 15.67 19.48
C TYR A 637 1.72 14.68 20.58
N GLN A 638 0.52 14.79 21.15
CA GLN A 638 0.04 13.87 22.20
C GLN A 638 -0.03 12.43 21.72
N LEU A 639 -0.58 12.21 20.52
CA LEU A 639 -0.63 10.88 19.91
C LEU A 639 0.78 10.35 19.64
N LYS A 640 1.71 11.19 19.17
CA LYS A 640 3.09 10.76 18.93
C LYS A 640 3.78 10.21 20.17
N GLN A 641 3.53 10.76 21.36
CA GLN A 641 4.09 10.25 22.64
C GLN A 641 3.58 8.85 23.00
N ILE A 642 2.42 8.44 22.47
CA ILE A 642 1.89 7.09 22.65
C ILE A 642 2.66 6.12 21.75
N PHE A 643 2.81 6.48 20.47
CA PHE A 643 3.38 5.60 19.45
C PHE A 643 4.93 5.57 19.43
N HIS A 644 5.61 6.59 19.97
CA HIS A 644 7.07 6.71 20.06
C HIS A 644 7.44 6.80 21.54
#